data_AF-A0A514WEZ5-F1
#
_entry.id   AF-A0A514WEZ5-F1
#
_cell.length_a   1.000
_cell.length_b   1.000
_cell.length_c   1.000
_cell.angle_alpha   90.00
_cell.angle_beta   90.00
_cell.angle_gamma   90.00
#
_symmetry.space_group_name_H-M   'P 1'
#
loop_
_entity.id
_entity.type
_entity.pdbx_description
1 polymer ?
#
loop_
_entity_poly.entity_id
_entity_poly.type
_entity_poly.pdbx_seq_one_letter_code
_entity_poly.pdbx_strand_id
1 'polypeptide(L)'
;MIAELGLAALWLAAALAGLQLIAGALALTPRGASLAGVVRPVAVVQGLLALLAFAALIYLFAVTDLSVKLVAMNSHSLKPLVFRVAGAWGNHEGSMLLWVTVMGLAGGLVALVERRLPEPTMLATLAGQAFVSLGFYAFLLIASNPFERLSPVPQEGNGLNPLLQDLGLAFHPPTLYLGYVGLSIAFSFAVGALVTREVGPAFAKAMRPWVLGAWIFLTIGITAGSYWAYYELGWGGWWFWDPVENASLMPWLAATALLHSVSVLASRDALRAWTVMLGVIAFSMSMIGTFLVRSGILTSVHAFAVDPQRGSFILALLAINIGGALTLFGLRASSVTEGERFALTSREGALVFNNVMLSAILGIVLFGTLYPLLAEAMGAKVSVGPPYFNPMGALFAVPMLVVLAIGPLLRWRRDSFRRIGKEMVIPAMLVIAGVLAMVLVGGVSLLATLGFALALGLAWASVLPLRGRNLRRTPLPIWGMVTAHLGIAVSLLGMSCESAFSIEKLVAIRTGEATEVGPWQVKLDAIEPVAGPNWTALEARLLVRYGDKGRVLALTPQARSFWAPPQQTSESALLTRWNGQLYTVLGGEADRGRWQLRLWWKPFVTLIWLGGLMIALGGLLALIGRVAADIRRIVARDKIEYRRERQGRAGRYS
;
A
#
# COMPACT_ATOMS: atom_id res chain seq x y z
N MET A 1 35.18 5.39 4.47
CA MET A 1 34.82 6.72 3.94
C MET A 1 33.41 6.80 3.37
N ILE A 2 32.87 5.76 2.71
CA ILE A 2 31.48 5.80 2.19
C ILE A 2 30.44 5.89 3.31
N ALA A 3 30.64 5.17 4.43
CA ALA A 3 29.76 5.26 5.59
C ALA A 3 29.74 6.67 6.20
N GLU A 4 30.90 7.30 6.31
CA GLU A 4 31.07 8.66 6.82
C GLU A 4 30.43 9.69 5.88
N LEU A 5 30.56 9.52 4.56
CA LEU A 5 29.87 10.34 3.57
C LEU A 5 28.34 10.22 3.68
N GLY A 6 27.83 9.00 3.80
CA GLY A 6 26.40 8.74 3.97
C GLY A 6 25.85 9.37 5.25
N LEU A 7 26.58 9.25 6.36
CA LEU A 7 26.23 9.86 7.64
C LEU A 7 26.28 11.40 7.58
N ALA A 8 27.31 11.97 6.94
CA ALA A 8 27.43 13.42 6.76
C ALA A 8 26.28 13.97 5.90
N ALA A 9 25.94 13.29 4.80
CA ALA A 9 24.79 13.65 3.97
C ALA A 9 23.48 13.61 4.75
N LEU A 10 23.31 12.62 5.64
CA LEU A 10 22.13 12.50 6.50
C LEU A 10 22.03 13.64 7.53
N TRP A 11 23.14 14.01 8.18
CA TRP A 11 23.20 15.18 9.08
C TRP A 11 22.90 16.49 8.35
N LEU A 12 23.46 16.68 7.15
CA LEU A 12 23.18 17.85 6.33
C LEU A 12 21.71 17.91 5.90
N ALA A 13 21.13 16.77 5.51
CA ALA A 13 19.70 16.69 5.19
C ALA A 13 18.83 17.08 6.40
N ALA A 14 19.18 16.61 7.61
CA ALA A 14 18.48 16.98 8.84
C ALA A 14 18.58 18.49 9.15
N ALA A 15 19.77 19.08 9.01
CA ALA A 15 19.99 20.51 9.20
C ALA A 15 19.19 21.34 8.18
N LEU A 16 19.14 20.91 6.93
CA LEU A 16 18.34 21.54 5.88
C LEU A 16 16.84 21.40 6.13
N ALA A 17 16.36 20.28 6.66
CA ALA A 17 14.96 20.15 7.09
C ALA A 17 14.63 21.14 8.21
N GLY A 18 15.54 21.34 9.17
CA GLY A 18 15.41 22.37 10.20
C GLY A 18 15.34 23.78 9.61
N LEU A 19 16.24 24.10 8.67
CA LEU A 19 16.24 25.39 7.94
C LEU A 19 14.94 25.57 7.15
N GLN A 20 14.46 24.56 6.44
CA GLN A 20 13.21 24.59 5.68
C GLN A 20 12.00 24.86 6.57
N LEU A 21 11.93 24.21 7.74
CA LEU A 21 10.87 24.43 8.71
C LEU A 21 10.87 25.88 9.23
N ILE A 22 12.03 26.36 9.69
CA ILE A 22 12.16 27.72 10.25
C ILE A 22 11.90 28.77 9.18
N ALA A 23 12.54 28.67 8.01
CA ALA A 23 12.36 29.61 6.91
C ALA A 23 10.91 29.60 6.40
N GLY A 24 10.30 28.43 6.25
CA GLY A 24 8.91 28.29 5.84
C GLY A 24 7.92 28.91 6.82
N ALA A 25 8.15 28.73 8.13
CA ALA A 25 7.31 29.32 9.17
C ALA A 25 7.47 30.85 9.23
N LEU A 26 8.71 31.36 9.20
CA LEU A 26 9.01 32.79 9.25
C LEU A 26 8.55 33.53 7.99
N ALA A 27 8.60 32.89 6.82
CA ALA A 27 8.15 33.46 5.55
C ALA A 27 6.64 33.76 5.50
N LEU A 28 5.85 33.19 6.42
CA LEU A 28 4.43 33.54 6.60
C LEU A 28 4.23 34.87 7.35
N THR A 29 5.30 35.47 7.87
CA THR A 29 5.25 36.75 8.60
C THR A 29 5.82 37.88 7.73
N PRO A 30 5.37 39.14 7.92
CA PRO A 30 5.89 40.27 7.14
C PRO A 30 7.41 40.45 7.25
N ARG A 31 7.99 40.16 8.42
CA ARG A 31 9.45 40.31 8.68
C ARG A 31 10.29 39.22 8.01
N GLY A 32 9.72 38.04 7.81
CA GLY A 32 10.43 36.88 7.24
C GLY A 32 10.18 36.63 5.76
N ALA A 33 9.40 37.49 5.08
CA ALA A 33 9.02 37.29 3.67
C ALA A 33 10.23 37.09 2.72
N SER A 34 11.38 37.69 3.04
CA SER A 34 12.64 37.48 2.29
C SER A 34 13.16 36.04 2.31
N LEU A 35 12.79 35.25 3.31
CA LEU A 35 13.20 33.85 3.46
C LEU A 35 12.40 32.89 2.56
N ALA A 36 11.28 33.35 1.97
CA ALA A 36 10.42 32.52 1.11
C ALA A 36 11.18 31.85 -0.04
N GLY A 37 12.12 32.58 -0.65
CA GLY A 37 12.91 32.09 -1.79
C GLY A 37 13.81 30.90 -1.48
N VAL A 38 14.15 30.68 -0.20
CA VAL A 38 15.05 29.61 0.24
C VAL A 38 14.32 28.27 0.45
N VAL A 39 13.03 28.30 0.75
CA VAL A 39 12.26 27.11 1.19
C VAL A 39 12.22 26.01 0.11
N ARG A 40 11.91 26.38 -1.14
CA ARG A 40 11.81 25.40 -2.25
C ARG A 40 13.18 24.78 -2.62
N PRO A 41 14.26 25.56 -2.85
CA PRO A 41 15.59 24.98 -3.11
C PRO A 41 16.07 24.06 -2.00
N VAL A 42 15.89 24.46 -0.73
CA VAL A 42 16.31 23.65 0.41
C VAL A 42 15.59 22.30 0.44
N ALA A 43 14.29 22.26 0.16
CA ALA A 43 13.54 21.01 0.07
C ALA A 43 14.09 20.05 -1.01
N VAL A 44 14.53 20.58 -2.15
CA VAL A 44 15.13 19.79 -3.23
C VAL A 44 16.48 19.24 -2.81
N VAL A 45 17.36 20.09 -2.26
CA VAL A 45 18.70 19.68 -1.82
C VAL A 45 18.60 18.66 -0.67
N GLN A 46 17.67 18.86 0.26
CA GLN A 46 17.38 17.91 1.34
C GLN A 46 17.04 16.51 0.78
N GLY A 47 16.17 16.45 -0.24
CA GLY A 47 15.82 15.18 -0.90
C GLY A 47 17.01 14.51 -1.61
N LEU A 48 17.85 15.30 -2.29
CA LEU A 48 19.05 14.78 -2.95
C LEU A 48 20.10 14.26 -1.96
N LEU A 49 20.27 14.93 -0.82
CA LEU A 49 21.18 14.46 0.25
C LEU A 49 20.69 13.17 0.90
N ALA A 50 19.37 13.05 1.13
CA ALA A 50 18.79 11.79 1.62
C ALA A 50 18.99 10.65 0.62
N LEU A 51 18.81 10.91 -0.68
CA LEU A 51 19.10 9.96 -1.75
C LEU A 51 20.59 9.57 -1.78
N LEU A 52 21.50 10.52 -1.62
CA LEU A 52 22.94 10.25 -1.55
C LEU A 52 23.27 9.34 -0.36
N ALA A 53 22.70 9.62 0.81
CA ALA A 53 22.87 8.76 1.99
C ALA A 53 22.35 7.33 1.71
N PHE A 54 21.15 7.19 1.14
CA PHE A 54 20.61 5.87 0.84
C PHE A 54 21.40 5.12 -0.24
N ALA A 55 21.88 5.82 -1.28
CA ALA A 55 22.77 5.24 -2.29
C ALA A 55 24.10 4.77 -1.68
N ALA A 56 24.67 5.52 -0.74
CA ALA A 56 25.84 5.10 0.01
C ALA A 56 25.57 3.82 0.82
N LEU A 57 24.40 3.71 1.47
CA LEU A 57 24.00 2.50 2.19
C LEU A 57 23.85 1.30 1.26
N ILE A 58 23.17 1.47 0.11
CA ILE A 58 23.04 0.42 -0.91
C ILE A 58 24.41 -0.07 -1.37
N TYR A 59 25.33 0.85 -1.62
CA TYR A 59 26.69 0.52 -2.02
C TYR A 59 27.40 -0.33 -0.95
N LEU A 60 27.35 0.09 0.32
CA LEU A 60 27.94 -0.65 1.44
C LEU A 60 27.39 -2.08 1.55
N PHE A 61 26.08 -2.26 1.32
CA PHE A 61 25.44 -3.57 1.27
C PHE A 61 25.88 -4.40 0.06
N ALA A 62 25.96 -3.80 -1.12
CA ALA A 62 26.34 -4.45 -2.37
C ALA A 62 27.78 -5.00 -2.34
N VAL A 63 28.70 -4.29 -1.67
CA VAL A 63 30.09 -4.74 -1.47
C VAL A 63 30.29 -5.53 -0.18
N THR A 64 29.24 -5.69 0.64
CA THR A 64 29.31 -6.33 1.97
C THR A 64 30.40 -5.71 2.85
N ASP A 65 30.37 -4.38 3.02
CA ASP A 65 31.30 -3.70 3.93
C ASP A 65 30.94 -3.97 5.41
N LEU A 66 31.57 -5.01 5.97
CA LEU A 66 31.34 -5.49 7.34
C LEU A 66 31.80 -4.52 8.43
N SER A 67 32.50 -3.44 8.07
CA SER A 67 32.88 -2.40 9.02
C SER A 67 31.72 -1.50 9.44
N VAL A 68 30.56 -1.65 8.79
CA VAL A 68 29.28 -1.04 9.19
C VAL A 68 28.42 -2.09 9.87
N LYS A 69 28.02 -1.82 11.12
CA LYS A 69 27.25 -2.74 11.98
C LYS A 69 26.00 -3.27 11.28
N LEU A 70 25.25 -2.40 10.61
CA LEU A 70 24.03 -2.79 9.92
C LEU A 70 24.28 -3.82 8.80
N VAL A 71 25.35 -3.64 8.04
CA VAL A 71 25.76 -4.55 6.96
C VAL A 71 26.24 -5.87 7.55
N ALA A 72 27.05 -5.83 8.60
CA ALA A 72 27.51 -7.04 9.30
C ALA A 72 26.34 -7.87 9.86
N MET A 73 25.28 -7.22 10.35
CA MET A 73 24.11 -7.92 10.87
C MET A 73 23.18 -8.49 9.80
N ASN A 74 23.19 -7.98 8.56
CA ASN A 74 22.15 -8.29 7.56
C ASN A 74 22.68 -8.72 6.18
N SER A 75 23.99 -8.75 5.96
CA SER A 75 24.62 -9.16 4.70
C SER A 75 25.62 -10.30 4.93
N HIS A 76 26.01 -11.00 3.87
CA HIS A 76 27.05 -12.05 3.89
C HIS A 76 27.63 -12.18 2.48
N SER A 77 28.93 -12.43 2.37
CA SER A 77 29.67 -12.57 1.11
C SER A 77 29.08 -13.58 0.12
N LEU A 78 28.59 -14.72 0.61
CA LEU A 78 28.05 -15.83 -0.19
C LEU A 78 26.66 -15.54 -0.78
N LYS A 79 26.01 -14.42 -0.40
CA LYS A 79 24.67 -14.13 -0.91
C LYS A 79 24.70 -13.57 -2.33
N PRO A 80 23.73 -13.98 -3.18
CA PRO A 80 23.46 -13.31 -4.43
C PRO A 80 23.32 -11.79 -4.26
N LEU A 81 23.83 -11.03 -5.24
CA LEU A 81 23.87 -9.57 -5.19
C LEU A 81 22.49 -8.93 -4.95
N VAL A 82 21.44 -9.49 -5.53
CA VAL A 82 20.06 -8.98 -5.37
C VAL A 82 19.64 -8.95 -3.90
N PHE A 83 19.96 -9.99 -3.12
CA PHE A 83 19.62 -10.05 -1.69
C PHE A 83 20.56 -9.23 -0.83
N ARG A 84 21.81 -9.02 -1.28
CA ARG A 84 22.70 -8.06 -0.64
C ARG A 84 22.16 -6.64 -0.77
N VAL A 85 21.77 -6.23 -1.98
CA VAL A 85 21.16 -4.92 -2.24
C VAL A 85 19.83 -4.78 -1.49
N ALA A 86 18.94 -5.77 -1.58
CA ALA A 86 17.66 -5.73 -0.86
C ALA A 86 17.82 -5.74 0.66
N GLY A 87 18.92 -6.29 1.16
CA GLY A 87 19.32 -6.18 2.56
C GLY A 87 19.40 -4.74 3.06
N ALA A 88 19.64 -3.74 2.20
CA ALA A 88 19.67 -2.33 2.57
C ALA A 88 18.31 -1.78 3.04
N TRP A 89 17.19 -2.43 2.72
CA TRP A 89 15.86 -2.06 3.21
C TRP A 89 15.10 -3.21 3.90
N GLY A 90 15.67 -4.42 3.91
CA GLY A 90 15.13 -5.57 4.64
C GLY A 90 15.33 -5.55 6.16
N ASN A 91 15.89 -4.46 6.69
CA ASN A 91 16.17 -4.27 8.11
C ASN A 91 15.49 -2.99 8.64
N HIS A 92 15.64 -2.69 9.93
CA HIS A 92 14.98 -1.55 10.55
C HIS A 92 15.57 -0.20 10.06
N GLU A 93 16.85 0.06 10.32
CA GLU A 93 17.58 1.31 10.06
C GLU A 93 17.50 1.70 8.58
N GLY A 94 17.80 0.76 7.70
CA GLY A 94 17.85 0.97 6.26
C GLY A 94 16.47 1.20 5.65
N SER A 95 15.44 0.55 6.18
CA SER A 95 14.06 0.86 5.78
C SER A 95 13.60 2.26 6.24
N MET A 96 14.11 2.75 7.37
CA MET A 96 13.86 4.12 7.83
C MET A 96 14.66 5.16 7.02
N LEU A 97 15.85 4.78 6.53
CA LEU A 97 16.59 5.61 5.58
C LEU A 97 15.85 5.68 4.23
N LEU A 98 15.28 4.57 3.74
CA LEU A 98 14.39 4.56 2.59
C LEU A 98 13.16 5.45 2.83
N TRP A 99 12.56 5.39 4.02
CA TRP A 99 11.43 6.22 4.42
C TRP A 99 11.74 7.72 4.29
N VAL A 100 12.81 8.22 4.91
CA VAL A 100 13.17 9.65 4.81
C VAL A 100 13.62 10.04 3.41
N THR A 101 14.19 9.11 2.64
CA THR A 101 14.56 9.33 1.24
C THR A 101 13.32 9.57 0.39
N VAL A 102 12.31 8.70 0.48
CA VAL A 102 11.03 8.90 -0.21
C VAL A 102 10.37 10.20 0.24
N MET A 103 10.39 10.51 1.54
CA MET A 103 9.78 11.72 2.10
C MET A 103 10.44 13.01 1.57
N GLY A 104 11.77 13.04 1.54
CA GLY A 104 12.56 14.16 1.02
C GLY A 104 12.42 14.32 -0.49
N LEU A 105 12.45 13.22 -1.25
CA LEU A 105 12.24 13.27 -2.71
C LEU A 105 10.81 13.71 -3.07
N ALA A 106 9.80 13.24 -2.35
CA ALA A 106 8.42 13.67 -2.55
C ALA A 106 8.25 15.16 -2.22
N GLY A 107 8.83 15.64 -1.11
CA GLY A 107 8.82 17.06 -0.74
C GLY A 107 9.54 17.95 -1.76
N GLY A 108 10.72 17.50 -2.23
CA GLY A 108 11.46 18.18 -3.30
C GLY A 108 10.69 18.21 -4.61
N LEU A 109 10.03 17.12 -5.00
CA LEU A 109 9.21 17.08 -6.22
C LEU A 109 8.00 18.02 -6.13
N VAL A 110 7.34 18.10 -4.97
CA VAL A 110 6.29 19.11 -4.71
C VAL A 110 6.84 20.51 -4.87
N ALA A 111 8.00 20.81 -4.26
CA ALA A 111 8.64 22.12 -4.34
C ALA A 111 8.99 22.54 -5.78
N LEU A 112 9.34 21.58 -6.65
CA LEU A 112 9.65 21.83 -8.06
C LEU A 112 8.39 22.03 -8.92
N VAL A 113 7.44 21.09 -8.81
CA VAL A 113 6.34 20.95 -9.79
C VAL A 113 5.10 21.73 -9.40
N GLU A 114 4.77 21.81 -8.11
CA GLU A 114 3.49 22.34 -7.69
C GLU A 114 3.49 23.87 -7.62
N ARG A 115 2.56 24.47 -8.36
CA ARG A 115 2.42 25.92 -8.56
C ARG A 115 0.96 26.38 -8.48
N ARG A 116 0.01 25.47 -8.20
CA ARG A 116 -1.44 25.78 -8.18
C ARG A 116 -1.92 26.37 -6.86
N LEU A 117 -1.13 26.24 -5.79
CA LEU A 117 -1.43 26.83 -4.51
C LEU A 117 -0.95 28.28 -4.44
N PRO A 118 -1.63 29.13 -3.64
CA PRO A 118 -1.05 30.38 -3.17
C PRO A 118 0.31 30.11 -2.51
N GLU A 119 1.28 31.00 -2.73
CA GLU A 119 2.64 30.80 -2.21
C GLU A 119 2.66 30.65 -0.67
N PRO A 120 1.91 31.42 0.14
CA PRO A 120 1.88 31.20 1.59
C PRO A 120 1.43 29.78 1.98
N THR A 121 0.41 29.23 1.31
CA THR A 121 -0.07 27.87 1.56
C THR A 121 0.98 26.84 1.15
N MET A 122 1.67 27.06 0.03
CA MET A 122 2.78 26.19 -0.39
C MET A 122 3.94 26.19 0.61
N LEU A 123 4.35 27.36 1.09
CA LEU A 123 5.43 27.48 2.09
C LEU A 123 5.03 26.78 3.40
N ALA A 124 3.78 26.94 3.84
CA ALA A 124 3.25 26.23 5.00
C ALA A 124 3.21 24.70 4.78
N THR A 125 2.87 24.24 3.58
CA THR A 125 2.92 22.81 3.21
C THR A 125 4.34 22.25 3.25
N LEU A 126 5.31 22.96 2.68
CA LEU A 126 6.72 22.53 2.73
C LEU A 126 7.28 22.59 4.14
N ALA A 127 6.88 23.56 4.97
CA ALA A 127 7.23 23.58 6.39
C ALA A 127 6.64 22.38 7.14
N GLY A 128 5.38 22.02 6.88
CA GLY A 128 4.75 20.81 7.43
C GLY A 128 5.50 19.53 7.04
N GLN A 129 5.91 19.42 5.77
CA GLN A 129 6.71 18.29 5.30
C GLN A 129 8.07 18.22 5.99
N ALA A 130 8.72 19.37 6.19
CA ALA A 130 10.00 19.47 6.88
C ALA A 130 9.88 19.08 8.36
N PHE A 131 8.81 19.51 9.04
CA PHE A 131 8.53 19.15 10.43
C PHE A 131 8.46 17.64 10.63
N VAL A 132 7.66 16.95 9.80
CA VAL A 132 7.57 15.49 9.85
C VAL A 132 8.92 14.84 9.53
N SER A 133 9.60 15.32 8.47
CA SER A 133 10.90 14.79 8.04
C SER A 133 11.96 14.91 9.14
N LEU A 134 12.01 16.04 9.84
CA LEU A 134 12.97 16.31 10.90
C LEU A 134 12.85 15.30 12.04
N GLY A 135 11.63 14.89 12.40
CA GLY A 135 11.42 13.86 13.41
C GLY A 135 11.98 12.49 13.01
N PHE A 136 11.83 12.08 11.74
CA PHE A 136 12.43 10.84 11.25
C PHE A 136 13.95 10.94 11.04
N TYR A 137 14.48 12.12 10.66
CA TYR A 137 15.91 12.35 10.66
C TYR A 137 16.50 12.25 12.07
N ALA A 138 15.86 12.86 13.07
CA ALA A 138 16.26 12.74 14.46
C ALA A 138 16.22 11.28 14.94
N PHE A 139 15.19 10.52 14.54
CA PHE A 139 15.11 9.09 14.83
C PHE A 139 16.33 8.32 14.30
N LEU A 140 16.68 8.50 13.02
CA LEU A 140 17.84 7.85 12.41
C LEU A 140 19.16 8.28 13.08
N LEU A 141 19.33 9.57 13.36
CA LEU A 141 20.60 10.09 13.87
C LEU A 141 20.85 9.74 15.34
N ILE A 142 19.79 9.63 16.16
CA ILE A 142 19.90 9.44 17.61
C ILE A 142 19.64 7.99 18.02
N ALA A 143 18.66 7.32 17.42
CA ALA A 143 18.18 6.02 17.87
C ALA A 143 18.47 4.86 16.91
N SER A 144 18.65 5.13 15.61
CA SER A 144 18.70 4.08 14.58
C SER A 144 19.67 4.42 13.45
N ASN A 145 20.95 4.61 13.79
CA ASN A 145 21.96 5.08 12.83
C ASN A 145 22.35 3.97 11.82
N PRO A 146 22.04 4.12 10.52
CA PRO A 146 22.35 3.10 9.51
C PRO A 146 23.84 2.99 9.18
N PHE A 147 24.66 3.94 9.62
CA PHE A 147 26.11 4.01 9.34
C PHE A 147 26.97 3.75 10.58
N GLU A 148 26.39 3.20 11.66
CA GLU A 148 27.13 2.85 12.88
C GLU A 148 28.32 1.95 12.54
N ARG A 149 29.52 2.37 12.95
CA ARG A 149 30.77 1.66 12.69
C ARG A 149 30.94 0.50 13.68
N LEU A 150 31.50 -0.60 13.21
CA LEU A 150 31.78 -1.78 14.02
C LEU A 150 33.29 -1.99 14.14
N SER A 151 33.78 -2.18 15.38
CA SER A 151 35.18 -2.50 15.68
C SER A 151 35.24 -3.50 16.85
N PRO A 152 35.91 -4.65 16.72
CA PRO A 152 36.62 -5.13 15.52
C PRO A 152 35.65 -5.47 14.37
N VAL A 153 36.15 -5.39 13.13
CA VAL A 153 35.37 -5.76 11.94
C VAL A 153 35.28 -7.29 11.90
N PRO A 154 34.06 -7.88 11.86
CA PRO A 154 33.90 -9.32 11.78
C PRO A 154 34.39 -9.83 10.42
N GLN A 155 34.85 -11.09 10.39
CA GLN A 155 35.30 -11.72 9.15
C GLN A 155 34.15 -12.01 8.18
N GLU A 156 32.97 -12.34 8.72
CA GLU A 156 31.75 -12.56 7.96
C GLU A 156 30.54 -11.93 8.64
N GLY A 157 29.52 -11.63 7.84
CA GLY A 157 28.26 -11.09 8.33
C GLY A 157 27.25 -12.19 8.68
N ASN A 158 26.38 -11.91 9.66
CA ASN A 158 25.35 -12.85 10.14
C ASN A 158 24.35 -13.23 9.05
N GLY A 159 24.14 -12.30 8.12
CA GLY A 159 23.26 -12.46 7.00
C GLY A 159 21.81 -12.05 7.21
N LEU A 160 21.07 -12.04 6.10
CA LEU A 160 19.66 -11.70 6.05
C LEU A 160 18.87 -12.93 6.43
N ASN A 161 17.76 -12.74 7.15
CA ASN A 161 16.79 -13.81 7.41
C ASN A 161 16.49 -14.58 6.09
N PRO A 162 16.72 -15.90 6.05
CA PRO A 162 16.51 -16.71 4.85
C PRO A 162 15.13 -16.60 4.20
N LEU A 163 14.05 -16.38 4.97
CA LEU A 163 12.70 -16.13 4.41
C LEU A 163 12.61 -14.84 3.57
N LEU A 164 13.57 -13.93 3.74
CA LEU A 164 13.63 -12.69 3.00
C LEU A 164 14.53 -12.79 1.76
N GLN A 165 15.17 -13.95 1.52
CA GLN A 165 15.96 -14.20 0.31
C GLN A 165 15.05 -14.59 -0.86
N ASP A 166 14.05 -13.74 -1.12
CA ASP A 166 13.09 -13.86 -2.20
C ASP A 166 12.93 -12.52 -2.94
N LEU A 167 12.55 -12.58 -4.22
CA LEU A 167 12.35 -11.39 -5.05
C LEU A 167 11.23 -10.48 -4.51
N GLY A 168 10.29 -11.04 -3.74
CA GLY A 168 9.28 -10.31 -3.00
C GLY A 168 9.89 -9.21 -2.13
N LEU A 169 10.94 -9.49 -1.35
CA LEU A 169 11.64 -8.47 -0.55
C LEU A 169 12.22 -7.34 -1.42
N ALA A 170 12.73 -7.68 -2.60
CA ALA A 170 13.36 -6.68 -3.45
C ALA A 170 12.35 -5.67 -4.03
N PHE A 171 11.09 -6.09 -4.24
CA PHE A 171 10.07 -5.30 -4.93
C PHE A 171 8.98 -4.74 -4.00
N HIS A 172 8.42 -5.58 -3.13
CA HIS A 172 7.26 -5.22 -2.32
C HIS A 172 7.51 -4.05 -1.36
N PRO A 173 8.52 -4.07 -0.46
CA PRO A 173 8.77 -2.98 0.47
C PRO A 173 9.00 -1.63 -0.23
N PRO A 174 9.85 -1.48 -1.26
CA PRO A 174 9.99 -0.19 -1.94
C PRO A 174 8.68 0.39 -2.48
N THR A 175 7.83 -0.45 -3.08
CA THR A 175 6.51 0.00 -3.54
C THR A 175 5.58 0.39 -2.39
N LEU A 176 5.59 -0.36 -1.29
CA LEU A 176 4.80 -0.05 -0.10
C LEU A 176 5.24 1.28 0.54
N TYR A 177 6.55 1.51 0.67
CA TYR A 177 7.11 2.75 1.24
C TYR A 177 6.82 3.97 0.36
N LEU A 178 6.89 3.85 -0.97
CA LEU A 178 6.44 4.91 -1.90
C LEU A 178 4.99 5.31 -1.65
N GLY A 179 4.15 4.34 -1.30
CA GLY A 179 2.75 4.55 -0.94
C GLY A 179 2.57 5.19 0.44
N TYR A 180 3.09 4.54 1.50
CA TYR A 180 2.97 5.00 2.90
C TYR A 180 3.49 6.43 3.07
N VAL A 181 4.73 6.63 2.63
CA VAL A 181 5.41 7.90 2.79
C VAL A 181 4.87 8.94 1.82
N GLY A 182 4.39 8.52 0.64
CA GLY A 182 3.70 9.41 -0.29
C GLY A 182 2.48 10.11 0.33
N LEU A 183 1.79 9.46 1.28
CA LEU A 183 0.68 10.09 2.02
C LEU A 183 1.12 11.25 2.95
N SER A 184 2.41 11.35 3.30
CA SER A 184 2.94 12.52 4.04
C SER A 184 2.71 13.83 3.28
N ILE A 185 2.71 13.79 1.95
CA ILE A 185 2.42 14.95 1.13
C ILE A 185 0.97 15.41 1.32
N ALA A 186 0.01 14.48 1.37
CA ALA A 186 -1.39 14.82 1.61
C ALA A 186 -1.59 15.41 3.02
N PHE A 187 -0.91 14.86 4.02
CA PHE A 187 -0.85 15.41 5.38
C PHE A 187 -0.28 16.84 5.38
N SER A 188 0.85 17.07 4.71
CA SER A 188 1.50 18.38 4.61
C SER A 188 0.65 19.42 3.87
N PHE A 189 -0.08 18.99 2.82
CA PHE A 189 -1.08 19.83 2.18
C PHE A 189 -2.20 20.21 3.16
N ALA A 190 -2.72 19.26 3.93
CA ALA A 190 -3.78 19.49 4.92
C ALA A 190 -3.31 20.48 6.01
N VAL A 191 -2.10 20.29 6.55
CA VAL A 191 -1.48 21.22 7.52
C VAL A 191 -1.33 22.62 6.93
N GLY A 192 -0.75 22.75 5.73
CA GLY A 192 -0.57 24.05 5.08
C GLY A 192 -1.89 24.79 4.82
N ALA A 193 -2.93 24.06 4.39
CA ALA A 193 -4.26 24.61 4.18
C ALA A 193 -4.94 25.03 5.50
N LEU A 194 -4.74 24.29 6.60
CA LEU A 194 -5.26 24.67 7.92
C LEU A 194 -4.55 25.89 8.51
N VAL A 195 -3.22 25.98 8.33
CA VAL A 195 -2.41 27.13 8.80
C VAL A 195 -2.85 28.41 8.09
N THR A 196 -3.04 28.34 6.77
CA THR A 196 -3.41 29.49 5.94
C THR A 196 -4.92 29.71 5.80
N ARG A 197 -5.74 28.79 6.30
CA ARG A 197 -7.22 28.76 6.17
C ARG A 197 -7.71 28.67 4.71
N GLU A 198 -6.86 28.19 3.81
CA GLU A 198 -7.14 28.07 2.37
C GLU A 198 -7.61 26.65 2.00
N VAL A 199 -8.74 26.24 2.57
CA VAL A 199 -9.34 24.91 2.29
C VAL A 199 -10.41 25.04 1.20
N GLY A 200 -9.96 24.99 -0.06
CA GLY A 200 -10.85 25.13 -1.22
C GLY A 200 -10.53 24.22 -2.41
N PRO A 201 -11.15 24.46 -3.57
CA PRO A 201 -10.95 23.64 -4.77
C PRO A 201 -9.52 23.66 -5.32
N ALA A 202 -8.76 24.76 -5.12
CA ALA A 202 -7.36 24.85 -5.53
C ALA A 202 -6.48 23.87 -4.73
N PHE A 203 -6.65 23.85 -3.40
CA PHE A 203 -6.06 22.86 -2.50
C PHE A 203 -6.36 21.43 -2.96
N ALA A 204 -7.62 21.10 -3.22
CA ALA A 204 -7.99 19.76 -3.63
C ALA A 204 -7.47 19.37 -5.02
N LYS A 205 -7.31 20.32 -5.96
CA LYS A 205 -6.70 20.05 -7.28
C LYS A 205 -5.19 19.80 -7.14
N ALA A 206 -4.51 20.55 -6.29
CA ALA A 206 -3.09 20.38 -6.00
C ALA A 206 -2.80 19.04 -5.33
N MET A 207 -3.57 18.67 -4.29
CA MET A 207 -3.35 17.45 -3.50
C MET A 207 -3.67 16.14 -4.25
N ARG A 208 -4.65 16.16 -5.17
CA ARG A 208 -5.17 14.96 -5.83
C ARG A 208 -4.13 14.06 -6.53
N PRO A 209 -3.23 14.56 -7.40
CA PRO A 209 -2.25 13.70 -8.07
C PRO A 209 -1.31 13.00 -7.09
N TRP A 210 -0.99 13.63 -5.95
CA TRP A 210 -0.14 13.06 -4.92
C TRP A 210 -0.82 11.93 -4.15
N VAL A 211 -2.09 12.13 -3.77
CA VAL A 211 -2.91 11.07 -3.16
C VAL A 211 -3.07 9.89 -4.12
N LEU A 212 -3.31 10.17 -5.41
CA LEU A 212 -3.39 9.12 -6.44
C LEU A 212 -2.07 8.34 -6.57
N GLY A 213 -0.94 9.02 -6.65
CA GLY A 213 0.37 8.38 -6.75
C GLY A 213 0.63 7.46 -5.55
N ALA A 214 0.45 7.98 -4.34
CA ALA A 214 0.60 7.21 -3.10
C ALA A 214 -0.36 5.99 -3.07
N TRP A 215 -1.62 6.17 -3.45
CA TRP A 215 -2.62 5.12 -3.47
C TRP A 215 -2.32 4.01 -4.50
N ILE A 216 -1.77 4.35 -5.67
CA ILE A 216 -1.34 3.37 -6.67
C ILE A 216 -0.21 2.50 -6.10
N PHE A 217 0.82 3.12 -5.53
CA PHE A 217 1.95 2.40 -4.95
C PHE A 217 1.55 1.55 -3.74
N LEU A 218 0.66 2.05 -2.87
CA LEU A 218 0.04 1.26 -1.80
C LEU A 218 -0.70 0.03 -2.35
N THR A 219 -1.50 0.21 -3.41
CA THR A 219 -2.25 -0.89 -4.01
C THR A 219 -1.31 -1.95 -4.59
N ILE A 220 -0.26 -1.54 -5.30
CA ILE A 220 0.76 -2.46 -5.84
C ILE A 220 1.50 -3.16 -4.70
N GLY A 221 1.91 -2.42 -3.67
CA GLY A 221 2.56 -2.96 -2.49
C GLY A 221 1.72 -4.03 -1.82
N ILE A 222 0.49 -3.73 -1.44
CA ILE A 222 -0.42 -4.69 -0.79
C ILE A 222 -0.67 -5.91 -1.69
N THR A 223 -0.91 -5.70 -2.99
CA THR A 223 -1.14 -6.80 -3.94
C THR A 223 0.08 -7.72 -4.06
N ALA A 224 1.27 -7.14 -4.22
CA ALA A 224 2.51 -7.90 -4.31
C ALA A 224 2.86 -8.61 -2.99
N GLY A 225 2.63 -7.95 -1.85
CA GLY A 225 2.86 -8.52 -0.53
C GLY A 225 1.95 -9.71 -0.23
N SER A 226 0.66 -9.59 -0.57
CA SER A 226 -0.29 -10.70 -0.46
C SER A 226 0.09 -11.89 -1.34
N TYR A 227 0.55 -11.65 -2.58
CA TYR A 227 1.03 -12.74 -3.44
C TYR A 227 2.31 -13.38 -2.91
N TRP A 228 3.24 -12.56 -2.41
CA TRP A 228 4.48 -13.05 -1.81
C TRP A 228 4.21 -13.92 -0.58
N ALA A 229 3.42 -13.42 0.38
CA ALA A 229 3.02 -14.18 1.57
C ALA A 229 2.31 -15.49 1.19
N TYR A 230 1.52 -15.48 0.12
CA TYR A 230 0.82 -16.65 -0.38
C TYR A 230 1.74 -17.80 -0.78
N TYR A 231 2.89 -17.54 -1.42
CA TYR A 231 3.79 -18.60 -1.87
C TYR A 231 4.99 -18.86 -0.95
N GLU A 232 5.45 -17.85 -0.23
CA GLU A 232 6.68 -17.94 0.58
C GLU A 232 6.43 -18.67 1.91
N LEU A 233 5.29 -18.41 2.54
CA LEU A 233 5.07 -18.87 3.92
C LEU A 233 4.64 -20.34 4.02
N GLY A 234 4.39 -21.04 2.91
CA GLY A 234 4.19 -22.49 2.92
C GLY A 234 2.80 -23.00 3.35
N TRP A 235 1.88 -22.13 3.80
CA TRP A 235 0.55 -22.51 4.33
C TRP A 235 -0.61 -22.18 3.37
N GLY A 236 -0.35 -21.52 2.24
CA GLY A 236 -1.27 -21.40 1.11
C GLY A 236 -2.41 -20.39 1.24
N GLY A 237 -2.46 -19.51 2.23
CA GLY A 237 -3.43 -18.41 2.24
C GLY A 237 -2.84 -17.07 1.83
N TRP A 238 -3.71 -16.13 1.48
CA TRP A 238 -3.33 -14.85 0.86
C TRP A 238 -3.51 -13.64 1.78
N TRP A 239 -4.20 -13.83 2.92
CA TRP A 239 -4.44 -12.83 3.95
C TRP A 239 -4.86 -13.49 5.27
N PHE A 240 -4.28 -13.05 6.38
CA PHE A 240 -4.52 -13.59 7.73
C PHE A 240 -5.13 -12.61 8.72
N TRP A 241 -5.15 -11.32 8.40
CA TRP A 241 -5.42 -10.25 9.35
C TRP A 241 -4.36 -10.14 10.44
N ASP A 242 -3.11 -10.49 10.14
CA ASP A 242 -2.02 -10.22 11.07
C ASP A 242 -1.75 -8.70 11.19
N PRO A 243 -1.15 -8.22 12.28
CA PRO A 243 -0.97 -6.79 12.48
C PRO A 243 -0.17 -6.07 11.39
N VAL A 244 0.74 -6.77 10.68
CA VAL A 244 1.55 -6.17 9.61
C VAL A 244 0.74 -6.04 8.32
N GLU A 245 -0.03 -7.06 7.95
CA GLU A 245 -1.04 -6.95 6.90
C GLU A 245 -2.04 -5.81 7.19
N ASN A 246 -2.58 -5.77 8.42
CA ASN A 246 -3.53 -4.72 8.84
C ASN A 246 -2.92 -3.32 8.78
N ALA A 247 -1.65 -3.18 9.19
CA ALA A 247 -0.89 -1.94 9.11
C ALA A 247 -0.81 -1.38 7.68
N SER A 248 -0.84 -2.25 6.66
CA SER A 248 -0.88 -1.85 5.25
C SER A 248 -2.27 -1.48 4.74
N LEU A 249 -3.30 -2.16 5.25
CA LEU A 249 -4.68 -1.92 4.86
C LEU A 249 -5.23 -0.60 5.40
N MET A 250 -4.89 -0.23 6.65
CA MET A 250 -5.38 0.98 7.31
C MET A 250 -5.15 2.28 6.50
N PRO A 251 -3.91 2.63 6.08
CA PRO A 251 -3.68 3.82 5.26
C PRO A 251 -4.33 3.72 3.88
N TRP A 252 -4.45 2.53 3.29
CA TRP A 252 -5.13 2.34 2.01
C TRP A 252 -6.64 2.65 2.09
N LEU A 253 -7.32 2.23 3.16
CA LEU A 253 -8.73 2.55 3.40
C LEU A 253 -8.94 4.07 3.55
N ALA A 254 -8.11 4.72 4.38
CA ALA A 254 -8.13 6.17 4.57
C ALA A 254 -7.82 6.93 3.26
N ALA A 255 -6.81 6.48 2.51
CA ALA A 255 -6.43 7.08 1.23
C ALA A 255 -7.52 6.89 0.16
N THR A 256 -8.22 5.75 0.15
CA THR A 256 -9.36 5.51 -0.74
C THR A 256 -10.49 6.48 -0.43
N ALA A 257 -10.84 6.67 0.85
CA ALA A 257 -11.83 7.66 1.25
C ALA A 257 -11.38 9.09 0.89
N LEU A 258 -10.10 9.41 1.10
CA LEU A 258 -9.51 10.70 0.76
C LEU A 258 -9.59 10.97 -0.74
N LEU A 259 -9.27 9.99 -1.59
CA LEU A 259 -9.31 10.12 -3.03
C LEU A 259 -10.70 10.53 -3.54
N HIS A 260 -11.74 9.94 -2.96
CA HIS A 260 -13.13 10.26 -3.27
C HIS A 260 -13.52 11.63 -2.70
N SER A 261 -13.14 11.94 -1.46
CA SER A 261 -13.42 13.25 -0.83
C SER A 261 -12.77 14.42 -1.58
N VAL A 262 -11.48 14.30 -1.92
CA VAL A 262 -10.75 15.28 -2.75
C VAL A 262 -11.39 15.43 -4.12
N SER A 263 -11.97 14.34 -4.65
CA SER A 263 -12.69 14.37 -5.91
C SER A 263 -13.94 15.24 -5.86
N VAL A 264 -14.70 15.15 -4.77
CA VAL A 264 -15.86 16.00 -4.48
C VAL A 264 -15.41 17.45 -4.26
N LEU A 265 -14.46 17.69 -3.35
CA LEU A 265 -14.01 19.04 -2.98
C LEU A 265 -13.55 19.84 -4.21
N ALA A 266 -12.70 19.26 -5.07
CA ALA A 266 -12.21 20.01 -6.22
C ALA A 266 -13.21 20.16 -7.39
N SER A 267 -14.32 19.41 -7.38
CA SER A 267 -15.36 19.49 -8.42
C SER A 267 -16.59 20.29 -7.99
N ARG A 268 -16.91 20.27 -6.69
CA ARG A 268 -18.18 20.75 -6.14
C ARG A 268 -18.01 21.69 -4.95
N ASP A 269 -16.78 21.88 -4.47
CA ASP A 269 -16.50 22.69 -3.28
C ASP A 269 -17.31 22.26 -2.04
N ALA A 270 -17.41 20.94 -1.84
CA ALA A 270 -18.08 20.33 -0.69
C ALA A 270 -17.10 19.42 0.07
N LEU A 271 -17.45 19.05 1.31
CA LEU A 271 -16.64 18.17 2.18
C LEU A 271 -15.26 18.74 2.54
N ARG A 272 -15.14 20.07 2.71
CA ARG A 272 -13.88 20.75 3.07
C ARG A 272 -13.23 20.14 4.32
N ALA A 273 -13.92 20.17 5.47
CA ALA A 273 -13.41 19.66 6.73
C ALA A 273 -13.11 18.15 6.69
N TRP A 274 -14.01 17.36 6.09
CA TRP A 274 -13.84 15.92 5.95
C TRP A 274 -12.62 15.54 5.11
N THR A 275 -12.38 16.28 4.01
CA THR A 275 -11.20 16.06 3.15
C THR A 275 -9.90 16.34 3.88
N VAL A 276 -9.86 17.42 4.67
CA VAL A 276 -8.68 17.75 5.49
C VAL A 276 -8.44 16.70 6.57
N MET A 277 -9.50 16.28 7.28
CA MET A 277 -9.43 15.23 8.30
C MET A 277 -8.88 13.92 7.72
N LEU A 278 -9.40 13.48 6.57
CA LEU A 278 -8.90 12.27 5.89
C LEU A 278 -7.44 12.42 5.44
N GLY A 279 -7.00 13.63 5.07
CA GLY A 279 -5.60 13.92 4.76
C GLY A 279 -4.69 13.68 5.96
N VAL A 280 -5.13 14.11 7.15
CA VAL A 280 -4.42 13.88 8.42
C VAL A 280 -4.45 12.39 8.79
N ILE A 281 -5.62 11.75 8.73
CA ILE A 281 -5.81 10.34 9.11
C ILE A 281 -4.99 9.40 8.21
N ALA A 282 -4.95 9.61 6.89
CA ALA A 282 -4.28 8.69 5.98
C ALA A 282 -2.78 8.52 6.28
N PHE A 283 -2.06 9.62 6.51
CA PHE A 283 -0.66 9.53 6.94
C PHE A 283 -0.51 9.04 8.39
N SER A 284 -1.42 9.45 9.28
CA SER A 284 -1.45 8.97 10.67
C SER A 284 -1.53 7.45 10.75
N MET A 285 -2.34 6.81 9.90
CA MET A 285 -2.44 5.35 9.80
C MET A 285 -1.14 4.71 9.32
N SER A 286 -0.41 5.37 8.41
CA SER A 286 0.92 4.90 7.97
C SER A 286 1.93 4.95 9.12
N MET A 287 1.89 6.02 9.94
CA MET A 287 2.74 6.15 11.13
C MET A 287 2.38 5.10 12.20
N ILE A 288 1.09 4.90 12.48
CA ILE A 288 0.63 3.84 13.41
C ILE A 288 1.13 2.49 12.92
N GLY A 289 1.00 2.19 11.62
CA GLY A 289 1.54 0.98 11.02
C GLY A 289 3.05 0.82 11.28
N THR A 290 3.83 1.89 11.08
CA THR A 290 5.26 1.89 11.41
C THR A 290 5.52 1.56 12.89
N PHE A 291 4.77 2.15 13.81
CA PHE A 291 4.87 1.83 15.24
C PHE A 291 4.55 0.36 15.51
N LEU A 292 3.45 -0.17 14.96
CA LEU A 292 3.01 -1.55 15.19
C LEU A 292 4.06 -2.58 14.71
N VAL A 293 4.64 -2.35 13.53
CA VAL A 293 5.59 -3.29 12.91
C VAL A 293 6.99 -3.19 13.52
N ARG A 294 7.34 -2.07 14.16
CA ARG A 294 8.72 -1.75 14.55
C ARG A 294 8.95 -1.52 16.04
N SER A 295 7.90 -1.41 16.85
CA SER A 295 8.02 -1.23 18.30
C SER A 295 8.34 -2.53 19.04
N GLY A 296 8.11 -3.69 18.41
CA GLY A 296 8.27 -5.00 19.03
C GLY A 296 7.20 -5.34 20.08
N ILE A 297 6.15 -4.52 20.19
CA ILE A 297 5.06 -4.73 21.15
C ILE A 297 4.09 -5.82 20.66
N LEU A 298 4.02 -6.06 19.35
CA LEU A 298 3.17 -7.09 18.75
C LEU A 298 3.97 -8.34 18.40
N THR A 299 3.37 -9.51 18.64
CA THR A 299 3.83 -10.77 18.05
C THR A 299 3.28 -10.86 16.62
N SER A 300 4.16 -10.84 15.62
CA SER A 300 3.80 -11.12 14.22
C SER A 300 4.94 -11.89 13.55
N VAL A 301 4.57 -12.82 12.67
CA VAL A 301 5.49 -13.53 11.77
C VAL A 301 6.21 -12.57 10.80
N HIS A 302 5.64 -11.39 10.58
CA HIS A 302 6.18 -10.33 9.74
C HIS A 302 6.90 -9.22 10.54
N ALA A 303 7.04 -9.36 11.87
CA ALA A 303 7.76 -8.38 12.69
C ALA A 303 9.27 -8.70 12.72
N PHE A 304 10.11 -7.71 12.39
CA PHE A 304 11.54 -7.93 12.17
C PHE A 304 12.47 -7.24 13.19
N ALA A 305 11.95 -6.47 14.15
CA ALA A 305 12.77 -5.78 15.15
C ALA A 305 12.04 -5.56 16.48
N VAL A 306 12.72 -5.81 17.59
CA VAL A 306 12.26 -5.57 18.96
C VAL A 306 13.29 -4.71 19.68
N ASP A 307 13.03 -3.41 19.80
CA ASP A 307 13.86 -2.48 20.57
C ASP A 307 12.95 -1.45 21.27
N PRO A 308 12.80 -1.51 22.62
CA PRO A 308 11.96 -0.60 23.38
C PRO A 308 12.35 0.88 23.24
N GLN A 309 13.63 1.19 23.02
CA GLN A 309 14.10 2.56 22.85
C GLN A 309 13.60 3.14 21.52
N ARG A 310 13.60 2.32 20.45
CA ARG A 310 13.07 2.73 19.15
C ARG A 310 11.55 2.85 19.17
N GLY A 311 10.88 1.91 19.83
CA GLY A 311 9.42 1.93 20.00
C GLY A 311 8.93 3.19 20.71
N SER A 312 9.57 3.57 21.82
CA SER A 312 9.25 4.79 22.57
C SER A 312 9.51 6.08 21.77
N PHE A 313 10.60 6.13 21.00
CA PHE A 313 10.86 7.28 20.12
C PHE A 313 9.78 7.43 19.03
N ILE A 314 9.42 6.33 18.36
CA ILE A 314 8.36 6.34 17.33
C ILE A 314 7.02 6.74 17.97
N LEU A 315 6.71 6.27 19.18
CA LEU A 315 5.50 6.66 19.90
C LEU A 315 5.46 8.17 20.21
N ALA A 316 6.57 8.75 20.68
CA ALA A 316 6.68 10.20 20.88
C ALA A 316 6.50 10.96 19.57
N LEU A 317 7.12 10.49 18.48
CA LEU A 317 6.96 11.06 17.15
C LEU A 317 5.50 10.98 16.67
N LEU A 318 4.81 9.89 16.97
CA LEU A 318 3.39 9.71 16.71
C LEU A 318 2.55 10.73 17.47
N ALA A 319 2.78 10.86 18.78
CA ALA A 319 2.03 11.76 19.64
C ALA A 319 2.19 13.22 19.18
N ILE A 320 3.41 13.61 18.79
CA ILE A 320 3.71 14.95 18.27
C ILE A 320 3.02 15.19 16.92
N ASN A 321 3.17 14.28 15.95
CA ASN A 321 2.63 14.50 14.61
C ASN A 321 1.11 14.37 14.55
N ILE A 322 0.55 13.28 15.08
CA ILE A 322 -0.89 13.03 15.08
C ILE A 322 -1.57 14.00 16.05
N GLY A 323 -1.09 14.10 17.29
CA GLY A 323 -1.65 15.01 18.29
C GLY A 323 -1.55 16.47 17.86
N GLY A 324 -0.41 16.89 17.29
CA GLY A 324 -0.23 18.23 16.74
C GLY A 324 -1.18 18.53 15.58
N ALA A 325 -1.32 17.61 14.62
CA ALA A 325 -2.22 17.80 13.48
C ALA A 325 -3.70 17.79 13.87
N LEU A 326 -4.11 16.90 14.78
CA LEU A 326 -5.48 16.86 15.31
C LEU A 326 -5.80 18.09 16.16
N THR A 327 -4.84 18.57 16.96
CA THR A 327 -4.98 19.82 17.72
C THR A 327 -5.14 21.00 16.77
N LEU A 328 -4.27 21.11 15.75
CA LEU A 328 -4.38 22.14 14.73
C LEU A 328 -5.73 22.07 14.00
N PHE A 329 -6.17 20.86 13.64
CA PHE A 329 -7.49 20.65 13.05
C PHE A 329 -8.59 21.14 13.99
N GLY A 330 -8.59 20.74 15.27
CA GLY A 330 -9.60 21.15 16.26
C GLY A 330 -9.65 22.68 16.45
N LEU A 331 -8.49 23.34 16.52
CA LEU A 331 -8.39 24.80 16.65
C LEU A 331 -8.80 25.57 15.38
N ARG A 332 -8.76 24.93 14.21
CA ARG A 332 -9.05 25.56 12.91
C ARG A 332 -10.35 25.06 12.28
N ALA A 333 -10.99 24.02 12.82
CA ALA A 333 -12.18 23.40 12.23
C ALA A 333 -13.31 24.40 12.01
N SER A 334 -13.53 25.32 12.95
CA SER A 334 -14.54 26.38 12.83
C SER A 334 -14.27 27.39 11.72
N SER A 335 -13.02 27.52 11.27
CA SER A 335 -12.65 28.37 10.13
C SER A 335 -12.83 27.68 8.78
N VAL A 336 -13.08 26.37 8.77
CA VAL A 336 -13.36 25.60 7.56
C VAL A 336 -14.86 25.72 7.27
N THR A 337 -15.22 26.60 6.34
CA THR A 337 -16.62 26.83 5.98
C THR A 337 -17.30 25.55 5.47
N GLU A 338 -18.60 25.42 5.76
CA GLU A 338 -19.43 24.42 5.09
C GLU A 338 -19.40 24.68 3.59
N GLY A 339 -19.09 23.63 2.83
CA GLY A 339 -19.12 23.69 1.37
C GLY A 339 -20.54 23.62 0.80
N GLU A 340 -20.64 23.45 -0.51
CA GLU A 340 -21.92 23.38 -1.23
C GLU A 340 -22.83 22.23 -0.74
N ARG A 341 -24.14 22.51 -0.61
CA ARG A 341 -25.15 21.51 -0.24
C ARG A 341 -25.50 20.58 -1.42
N PHE A 342 -25.88 19.34 -1.11
CA PHE A 342 -26.28 18.33 -2.09
C PHE A 342 -27.40 17.43 -1.53
N ALA A 343 -28.20 16.83 -2.42
CA ALA A 343 -29.23 15.88 -2.02
C ALA A 343 -28.63 14.51 -1.66
N LEU A 344 -29.27 13.74 -0.78
CA LEU A 344 -28.85 12.36 -0.47
C LEU A 344 -28.82 11.47 -1.73
N THR A 345 -29.80 11.64 -2.62
CA THR A 345 -29.85 10.97 -3.93
C THR A 345 -28.98 11.72 -4.96
N SER A 346 -27.69 11.79 -4.71
CA SER A 346 -26.70 12.39 -5.60
C SER A 346 -25.40 11.60 -5.60
N ARG A 347 -24.53 11.89 -6.57
CA ARG A 347 -23.17 11.35 -6.57
C ARG A 347 -22.39 11.74 -5.32
N GLU A 348 -22.53 12.99 -4.86
CA GLU A 348 -21.94 13.44 -3.59
C GLU A 348 -22.41 12.57 -2.42
N GLY A 349 -23.72 12.33 -2.31
CA GLY A 349 -24.30 11.50 -1.25
C GLY A 349 -23.77 10.06 -1.25
N ALA A 350 -23.70 9.42 -2.42
CA ALA A 350 -23.13 8.07 -2.54
C ALA A 350 -21.64 8.02 -2.17
N LEU A 351 -20.87 9.05 -2.53
CA LEU A 351 -19.45 9.15 -2.17
C LEU A 351 -19.25 9.37 -0.67
N VAL A 352 -20.11 10.17 -0.03
CA VAL A 352 -20.10 10.35 1.43
C VAL A 352 -20.44 9.04 2.14
N PHE A 353 -21.47 8.33 1.68
CA PHE A 353 -21.83 7.03 2.25
C PHE A 353 -20.64 6.06 2.19
N ASN A 354 -20.02 5.90 1.02
CA ASN A 354 -18.86 5.02 0.88
C ASN A 354 -17.67 5.48 1.72
N ASN A 355 -17.44 6.79 1.85
CA ASN A 355 -16.39 7.30 2.74
C ASN A 355 -16.65 6.93 4.21
N VAL A 356 -17.89 7.04 4.69
CA VAL A 356 -18.25 6.62 6.06
C VAL A 356 -18.05 5.12 6.24
N MET A 357 -18.47 4.29 5.27
CA MET A 357 -18.26 2.84 5.33
C MET A 357 -16.77 2.47 5.35
N LEU A 358 -15.95 3.10 4.49
CA LEU A 358 -14.50 2.91 4.48
C LEU A 358 -13.86 3.31 5.82
N SER A 359 -14.29 4.44 6.40
CA SER A 359 -13.83 4.88 7.73
C SER A 359 -14.27 3.94 8.85
N ALA A 360 -15.47 3.33 8.75
CA ALA A 360 -15.93 2.35 9.72
C ALA A 360 -15.12 1.05 9.65
N ILE A 361 -14.82 0.55 8.44
CA ILE A 361 -13.93 -0.61 8.23
C ILE A 361 -12.53 -0.28 8.78
N LEU A 362 -12.02 0.93 8.50
CA LEU A 362 -10.75 1.39 9.07
C LEU A 362 -10.78 1.35 10.61
N GLY A 363 -11.86 1.83 11.23
CA GLY A 363 -12.05 1.74 12.68
C GLY A 363 -12.01 0.31 13.19
N ILE A 364 -12.73 -0.61 12.54
CA ILE A 364 -12.71 -2.05 12.90
C ILE A 364 -11.30 -2.63 12.81
N VAL A 365 -10.58 -2.34 11.72
CA VAL A 365 -9.20 -2.83 11.54
C VAL A 365 -8.28 -2.25 12.61
N LEU A 366 -8.36 -0.96 12.87
CA LEU A 366 -7.57 -0.27 13.89
C LEU A 366 -7.83 -0.82 15.29
N PHE A 367 -9.09 -0.87 15.71
CA PHE A 367 -9.47 -1.38 17.04
C PHE A 367 -9.14 -2.86 17.19
N GLY A 368 -9.46 -3.69 16.19
CA GLY A 368 -9.13 -5.11 16.22
C GLY A 368 -7.63 -5.38 16.30
N THR A 369 -6.80 -4.54 15.66
CA THR A 369 -5.35 -4.66 15.69
C THR A 369 -4.75 -4.17 17.02
N LEU A 370 -5.31 -3.11 17.62
CA LEU A 370 -4.84 -2.56 18.89
C LEU A 370 -5.40 -3.27 20.12
N TYR A 371 -6.53 -3.99 20.00
CA TYR A 371 -7.20 -4.62 21.12
C TYR A 371 -6.33 -5.66 21.86
N PRO A 372 -5.58 -6.56 21.18
CA PRO A 372 -4.63 -7.44 21.85
C PRO A 372 -3.63 -6.72 22.76
N LEU A 373 -3.13 -5.54 22.33
CA LEU A 373 -2.19 -4.74 23.11
C LEU A 373 -2.82 -4.18 24.38
N LEU A 374 -4.06 -3.70 24.27
CA LEU A 374 -4.82 -3.20 25.41
C LEU A 374 -5.15 -4.32 26.39
N ALA A 375 -5.59 -5.48 25.88
CA ALA A 375 -5.89 -6.65 26.71
C ALA A 375 -4.64 -7.15 27.44
N GLU A 376 -3.49 -7.22 26.75
CA GLU A 376 -2.23 -7.68 27.35
C GLU A 376 -1.74 -6.72 28.44
N ALA A 377 -1.89 -5.40 28.24
CA ALA A 377 -1.61 -4.40 29.27
C ALA A 377 -2.52 -4.54 30.51
N MET A 378 -3.71 -5.13 30.37
CA MET A 378 -4.63 -5.46 31.46
C MET A 378 -4.42 -6.90 32.02
N GLY A 379 -3.38 -7.61 31.57
CA GLY A 379 -3.04 -8.96 32.02
C GLY A 379 -3.74 -10.10 31.29
N ALA A 380 -4.44 -9.84 30.18
CA ALA A 380 -5.14 -10.85 29.39
C ALA A 380 -4.52 -11.01 27.98
N LYS A 381 -4.14 -12.23 27.61
CA LYS A 381 -3.65 -12.51 26.25
C LYS A 381 -4.81 -12.89 25.33
N VAL A 382 -5.09 -12.03 24.35
CA VAL A 382 -6.16 -12.25 23.35
C VAL A 382 -5.56 -12.14 21.95
N SER A 383 -5.99 -13.01 21.04
CA SER A 383 -5.70 -12.91 19.61
C SER A 383 -6.97 -12.57 18.84
N VAL A 384 -6.86 -11.66 17.88
CA VAL A 384 -7.97 -11.22 17.03
C VAL A 384 -7.62 -11.56 15.59
N GLY A 385 -8.49 -12.34 14.92
CA GLY A 385 -8.25 -12.85 13.57
C GLY A 385 -9.52 -12.88 12.71
N PRO A 386 -9.57 -13.73 11.66
CA PRO A 386 -10.69 -13.81 10.72
C PRO A 386 -12.10 -13.87 11.36
N PRO A 387 -12.33 -14.58 12.48
CA PRO A 387 -13.65 -14.62 13.12
C PRO A 387 -14.19 -13.25 13.60
N TYR A 388 -13.31 -12.28 13.85
CA TYR A 388 -13.69 -10.90 14.15
C TYR A 388 -13.77 -10.05 12.88
N PHE A 389 -12.67 -10.01 12.11
CA PHE A 389 -12.55 -9.07 10.99
C PHE A 389 -13.50 -9.36 9.84
N ASN A 390 -13.73 -10.63 9.49
CA ASN A 390 -14.58 -10.98 8.36
C ASN A 390 -16.05 -10.55 8.55
N PRO A 391 -16.76 -10.94 9.64
CA PRO A 391 -18.15 -10.52 9.82
C PRO A 391 -18.29 -9.03 10.10
N MET A 392 -17.41 -8.45 10.93
CA MET A 392 -17.47 -7.01 11.24
C MET A 392 -17.16 -6.15 10.01
N GLY A 393 -16.16 -6.53 9.21
CA GLY A 393 -15.85 -5.88 7.94
C GLY A 393 -16.98 -6.02 6.94
N ALA A 394 -17.57 -7.23 6.81
CA ALA A 394 -18.68 -7.50 5.89
C ALA A 394 -19.91 -6.62 6.18
N LEU A 395 -20.21 -6.32 7.45
CA LEU A 395 -21.32 -5.44 7.84
C LEU A 395 -21.29 -4.08 7.13
N PHE A 396 -20.10 -3.54 6.91
CA PHE A 396 -19.91 -2.24 6.23
C PHE A 396 -19.53 -2.41 4.76
N ALA A 397 -18.78 -3.46 4.40
CA ALA A 397 -18.34 -3.71 3.03
C ALA A 397 -19.51 -4.07 2.11
N VAL A 398 -20.48 -4.87 2.57
CA VAL A 398 -21.63 -5.29 1.72
C VAL A 398 -22.49 -4.08 1.30
N PRO A 399 -22.97 -3.22 2.22
CA PRO A 399 -23.70 -2.00 1.84
C PRO A 399 -22.84 -1.06 0.98
N MET A 400 -21.55 -0.93 1.29
CA MET A 400 -20.61 -0.13 0.50
C MET A 400 -20.53 -0.61 -0.95
N LEU A 401 -20.42 -1.93 -1.18
CA LEU A 401 -20.34 -2.51 -2.53
C LEU A 401 -21.65 -2.31 -3.33
N VAL A 402 -22.80 -2.37 -2.66
CA VAL A 402 -24.10 -2.06 -3.29
C VAL A 402 -24.14 -0.58 -3.72
N VAL A 403 -23.73 0.34 -2.85
CA VAL A 403 -23.68 1.77 -3.20
C VAL A 403 -22.59 2.06 -4.24
N LEU A 404 -21.48 1.31 -4.23
CA LEU A 404 -20.43 1.38 -5.25
C LEU A 404 -20.96 1.04 -6.66
N ALA A 405 -21.88 0.09 -6.77
CA ALA A 405 -22.52 -0.25 -8.05
C ALA A 405 -23.42 0.89 -8.58
N ILE A 406 -24.00 1.70 -7.68
CA ILE A 406 -24.99 2.73 -8.00
C ILE A 406 -24.35 4.11 -8.19
N GLY A 407 -23.43 4.49 -7.30
CA GLY A 407 -22.86 5.84 -7.17
C GLY A 407 -22.28 6.43 -8.46
N PRO A 408 -21.47 5.69 -9.24
CA PRO A 408 -20.90 6.18 -10.50
C PRO A 408 -21.96 6.57 -11.55
N LEU A 409 -23.16 5.98 -11.47
CA LEU A 409 -24.26 6.25 -12.38
C LEU A 409 -25.02 7.52 -12.01
N LEU A 410 -25.03 7.92 -10.74
CA LEU A 410 -25.72 9.12 -10.25
C LEU A 410 -25.09 10.41 -10.77
N ARG A 411 -25.90 11.44 -10.94
CA ARG A 411 -25.49 12.81 -11.30
C ARG A 411 -25.11 13.62 -10.06
N TRP A 412 -24.30 14.66 -10.27
CA TRP A 412 -23.95 15.63 -9.23
C TRP A 412 -25.16 16.46 -8.79
N ARG A 413 -25.13 17.02 -7.58
CA ARG A 413 -26.18 17.82 -6.92
C ARG A 413 -27.46 17.06 -6.57
N ARG A 414 -28.14 16.51 -7.56
CA ARG A 414 -29.43 15.81 -7.42
C ARG A 414 -29.66 14.86 -8.57
N ASP A 415 -30.24 13.70 -8.24
CA ASP A 415 -30.69 12.69 -9.19
C ASP A 415 -31.91 11.92 -8.62
N SER A 416 -32.42 10.94 -9.39
CA SER A 416 -33.54 10.07 -9.01
C SER A 416 -33.24 8.60 -9.29
N PHE A 417 -33.62 7.70 -8.37
CA PHE A 417 -33.46 6.26 -8.56
C PHE A 417 -34.25 5.72 -9.75
N ARG A 418 -35.41 6.32 -10.06
CA ARG A 418 -36.23 5.96 -11.23
C ARG A 418 -35.45 6.08 -12.55
N ARG A 419 -34.52 7.03 -12.64
CA ARG A 419 -33.70 7.24 -13.86
C ARG A 419 -32.77 6.07 -14.14
N ILE A 420 -32.13 5.53 -13.09
CA ILE A 420 -31.12 4.47 -13.20
C ILE A 420 -31.67 3.07 -12.98
N GLY A 421 -32.95 2.95 -12.60
CA GLY A 421 -33.57 1.68 -12.25
C GLY A 421 -33.52 0.66 -13.40
N LYS A 422 -33.66 1.11 -14.65
CA LYS A 422 -33.58 0.22 -15.83
C LYS A 422 -32.18 -0.33 -16.04
N GLU A 423 -31.15 0.49 -15.83
CA GLU A 423 -29.75 0.09 -15.95
C GLU A 423 -29.33 -0.89 -14.85
N MET A 424 -29.97 -0.82 -13.67
CA MET A 424 -29.69 -1.68 -12.53
C MET A 424 -30.37 -3.06 -12.58
N VAL A 425 -31.27 -3.30 -13.53
CA VAL A 425 -31.94 -4.61 -13.69
C VAL A 425 -30.92 -5.73 -13.92
N ILE A 426 -29.99 -5.56 -14.86
CA ILE A 426 -29.00 -6.60 -15.19
C ILE A 426 -28.07 -6.87 -13.99
N PRO A 427 -27.44 -5.87 -13.34
CA PRO A 427 -26.69 -6.11 -12.11
C PRO A 427 -27.49 -6.86 -11.04
N ALA A 428 -28.75 -6.46 -10.79
CA ALA A 428 -29.58 -7.11 -9.78
C ALA A 428 -29.87 -8.58 -10.14
N MET A 429 -30.19 -8.86 -11.41
CA MET A 429 -30.37 -10.23 -11.89
C MET A 429 -29.10 -11.08 -11.76
N LEU A 430 -27.92 -10.50 -12.01
CA LEU A 430 -26.64 -11.20 -11.83
C LEU A 430 -26.36 -11.51 -10.35
N VAL A 431 -26.71 -10.60 -9.43
CA VAL A 431 -26.62 -10.87 -7.99
C VAL A 431 -27.55 -12.01 -7.61
N ILE A 432 -28.82 -11.96 -8.02
CA ILE A 432 -29.81 -13.01 -7.71
C ILE A 432 -29.36 -14.36 -8.28
N ALA A 433 -28.92 -14.38 -9.55
CA ALA A 433 -28.41 -15.58 -10.20
C ALA A 433 -27.16 -16.12 -9.51
N GLY A 434 -26.26 -15.25 -9.05
CA GLY A 434 -25.08 -15.62 -8.28
C GLY A 434 -25.44 -16.26 -6.94
N VAL A 435 -26.38 -15.67 -6.19
CA VAL A 435 -26.88 -16.27 -4.94
C VAL A 435 -27.50 -17.64 -5.22
N LEU A 436 -28.38 -17.74 -6.21
CA LEU A 436 -29.04 -19.00 -6.56
C LEU A 436 -28.01 -20.07 -6.95
N ALA A 437 -27.02 -19.73 -7.78
CA ALA A 437 -25.97 -20.65 -8.19
C ALA A 437 -25.18 -21.19 -6.98
N MET A 438 -24.79 -20.32 -6.04
CA MET A 438 -24.03 -20.72 -4.85
C MET A 438 -24.87 -21.57 -3.89
N VAL A 439 -26.16 -21.26 -3.75
CA VAL A 439 -27.10 -22.07 -2.96
C VAL A 439 -27.30 -23.45 -3.58
N LEU A 440 -27.38 -23.55 -4.91
CA LEU A 440 -27.52 -24.83 -5.62
C LEU A 440 -26.26 -25.71 -5.52
N VAL A 441 -25.06 -25.10 -5.44
CA VAL A 441 -23.82 -25.85 -5.19
C VAL A 441 -23.82 -26.46 -3.78
N GLY A 442 -24.38 -25.75 -2.79
CA GLY A 442 -24.47 -26.20 -1.41
C GLY A 442 -23.11 -26.18 -0.66
N GLY A 443 -23.16 -26.17 0.67
CA GLY A 443 -21.95 -26.25 1.52
C GLY A 443 -21.05 -25.01 1.53
N VAL A 444 -21.48 -23.90 0.92
CA VAL A 444 -20.68 -22.65 0.88
C VAL A 444 -21.12 -21.66 1.96
N SER A 445 -20.15 -20.94 2.55
CA SER A 445 -20.41 -19.91 3.55
C SER A 445 -21.23 -18.73 3.03
N LEU A 446 -21.94 -18.05 3.93
CA LEU A 446 -22.74 -16.86 3.59
C LEU A 446 -21.89 -15.75 2.97
N LEU A 447 -20.70 -15.47 3.54
CA LEU A 447 -19.83 -14.41 3.05
C LEU A 447 -19.31 -14.70 1.64
N ALA A 448 -18.90 -15.95 1.36
CA ALA A 448 -18.46 -16.34 0.02
C ALA A 448 -19.62 -16.26 -0.99
N THR A 449 -20.83 -16.65 -0.58
CA THR A 449 -22.04 -16.52 -1.41
C THR A 449 -22.35 -15.06 -1.75
N LEU A 450 -22.36 -14.18 -0.74
CA LEU A 450 -22.62 -12.75 -0.93
C LEU A 450 -21.51 -12.09 -1.77
N GLY A 451 -20.24 -12.40 -1.49
CA GLY A 451 -19.10 -11.89 -2.23
C GLY A 451 -19.14 -12.29 -3.70
N PHE A 452 -19.41 -13.56 -3.99
CA PHE A 452 -19.53 -14.06 -5.37
C PHE A 452 -20.67 -13.36 -6.11
N ALA A 453 -21.86 -13.30 -5.52
CA ALA A 453 -23.03 -12.68 -6.13
C ALA A 453 -22.84 -11.17 -6.38
N LEU A 454 -22.33 -10.44 -5.38
CA LEU A 454 -22.04 -9.02 -5.50
C LEU A 454 -20.94 -8.74 -6.52
N ALA A 455 -19.93 -9.60 -6.63
CA ALA A 455 -18.88 -9.46 -7.63
C ALA A 455 -19.44 -9.49 -9.06
N LEU A 456 -20.38 -10.40 -9.37
CA LEU A 456 -21.01 -10.47 -10.69
C LEU A 456 -21.81 -9.20 -11.01
N GLY A 457 -22.65 -8.75 -10.07
CA GLY A 457 -23.43 -7.53 -10.24
C GLY A 457 -22.56 -6.28 -10.36
N LEU A 458 -21.54 -6.17 -9.50
CA LEU A 458 -20.60 -5.04 -9.47
C LEU A 458 -19.73 -5.00 -10.73
N ALA A 459 -19.30 -6.15 -11.27
CA ALA A 459 -18.54 -6.19 -12.51
C ALA A 459 -19.33 -5.56 -13.67
N TRP A 460 -20.62 -5.92 -13.80
CA TRP A 460 -21.49 -5.29 -14.79
C TRP A 460 -21.75 -3.81 -14.49
N ALA A 461 -22.04 -3.48 -13.23
CA ALA A 461 -22.30 -2.09 -12.84
C ALA A 461 -21.10 -1.16 -13.08
N SER A 462 -19.88 -1.67 -12.92
CA SER A 462 -18.64 -0.92 -13.10
C SER A 462 -18.42 -0.46 -14.54
N VAL A 463 -18.95 -1.19 -15.54
CA VAL A 463 -18.82 -0.84 -16.97
C VAL A 463 -19.96 0.04 -17.48
N LEU A 464 -21.09 0.11 -16.78
CA LEU A 464 -22.24 0.94 -17.17
C LEU A 464 -21.92 2.44 -17.37
N PRO A 465 -20.97 3.08 -16.66
CA PRO A 465 -20.54 4.45 -16.96
C PRO A 465 -19.99 4.67 -18.37
N LEU A 466 -19.65 3.61 -19.11
CA LEU A 466 -19.21 3.69 -20.52
C LEU A 466 -20.38 3.58 -21.50
N ARG A 467 -21.57 3.17 -21.05
CA ARG A 467 -22.74 2.97 -21.92
C ARG A 467 -23.11 4.26 -22.64
N GLY A 468 -23.28 4.18 -23.96
CA GLY A 468 -23.63 5.32 -24.81
C GLY A 468 -22.48 6.31 -25.07
N ARG A 469 -21.25 6.03 -24.61
CA ARG A 469 -20.07 6.86 -24.89
C ARG A 469 -19.27 6.31 -26.07
N ASN A 470 -18.63 7.19 -26.82
CA ASN A 470 -17.62 6.79 -27.80
C ASN A 470 -16.33 6.39 -27.05
N LEU A 471 -16.05 5.08 -27.00
CA LEU A 471 -14.93 4.49 -26.25
C LEU A 471 -13.57 5.11 -26.60
N ARG A 472 -13.35 5.51 -27.86
CA ARG A 472 -12.09 6.12 -28.33
C ARG A 472 -11.91 7.57 -27.84
N ARG A 473 -13.01 8.28 -27.54
CA ARG A 473 -12.98 9.68 -27.09
C ARG A 473 -13.22 9.84 -25.59
N THR A 474 -13.53 8.75 -24.89
CA THR A 474 -13.77 8.77 -23.45
C THR A 474 -12.50 9.21 -22.70
N PRO A 475 -12.58 10.23 -21.83
CA PRO A 475 -11.43 10.67 -21.03
C PRO A 475 -10.82 9.56 -20.18
N LEU A 476 -9.49 9.51 -20.12
CA LEU A 476 -8.74 8.54 -19.30
C LEU A 476 -9.18 8.47 -17.83
N PRO A 477 -9.58 9.56 -17.13
CA PRO A 477 -10.07 9.45 -15.76
C PRO A 477 -11.37 8.67 -15.61
N ILE A 478 -12.19 8.59 -16.66
CA ILE A 478 -13.39 7.74 -16.66
C ILE A 478 -13.01 6.28 -16.84
N TRP A 479 -12.09 5.98 -17.77
CA TRP A 479 -11.51 4.65 -17.92
C TRP A 479 -10.86 4.20 -16.61
N GLY A 480 -10.09 5.07 -15.97
CA GLY A 480 -9.44 4.79 -14.69
C GLY A 480 -10.43 4.44 -13.59
N MET A 481 -11.54 5.18 -13.48
CA MET A 481 -12.63 4.85 -12.56
C MET A 481 -13.23 3.48 -12.86
N VAL A 482 -13.61 3.21 -14.12
CA VAL A 482 -14.23 1.92 -14.53
C VAL A 482 -13.29 0.75 -14.27
N THR A 483 -12.02 0.85 -14.68
CA THR A 483 -11.02 -0.22 -14.49
C THR A 483 -10.77 -0.50 -13.02
N ALA A 484 -10.67 0.53 -12.16
CA ALA A 484 -10.44 0.32 -10.74
C ALA A 484 -11.64 -0.35 -10.04
N HIS A 485 -12.86 0.09 -10.34
CA HIS A 485 -14.06 -0.49 -9.73
C HIS A 485 -14.33 -1.92 -10.22
N LEU A 486 -14.06 -2.19 -11.52
CA LEU A 486 -14.07 -3.54 -12.06
C LEU A 486 -13.00 -4.41 -11.39
N GLY A 487 -11.82 -3.85 -11.10
CA GLY A 487 -10.76 -4.54 -10.35
C GLY A 487 -11.23 -4.99 -8.97
N ILE A 488 -11.99 -4.18 -8.23
CA ILE A 488 -12.62 -4.57 -6.96
C ILE A 488 -13.55 -5.78 -7.15
N ALA A 489 -14.38 -5.78 -8.19
CA ALA A 489 -15.26 -6.91 -8.49
C ALA A 489 -14.47 -8.18 -8.83
N VAL A 490 -13.40 -8.07 -9.61
CA VAL A 490 -12.53 -9.20 -9.98
C VAL A 490 -11.82 -9.76 -8.75
N SER A 491 -11.26 -8.91 -7.89
CA SER A 491 -10.65 -9.36 -6.63
C SER A 491 -11.66 -10.04 -5.71
N LEU A 492 -12.86 -9.45 -5.55
CA LEU A 492 -13.93 -10.00 -4.72
C LEU A 492 -14.37 -11.39 -5.23
N LEU A 493 -14.46 -11.56 -6.55
CA LEU A 493 -14.75 -12.86 -7.17
C LEU A 493 -13.67 -13.90 -6.83
N GLY A 494 -12.39 -13.52 -6.93
CA GLY A 494 -11.26 -14.39 -6.56
C GLY A 494 -11.30 -14.81 -5.09
N MET A 495 -11.50 -13.84 -4.18
CA MET A 495 -11.61 -14.09 -2.73
C MET A 495 -12.77 -15.04 -2.42
N SER A 496 -13.92 -14.82 -3.07
CA SER A 496 -15.12 -15.63 -2.85
C SER A 496 -14.98 -17.05 -3.39
N CYS A 497 -14.38 -17.21 -4.58
CA CYS A 497 -14.10 -18.52 -5.17
C CYS A 497 -13.07 -19.31 -4.34
N GLU A 498 -12.01 -18.65 -3.85
CA GLU A 498 -11.01 -19.31 -3.03
C GLU A 498 -11.62 -19.77 -1.69
N SER A 499 -12.41 -18.91 -1.04
CA SER A 499 -13.11 -19.26 0.20
C SER A 499 -14.18 -20.35 0.02
N ALA A 500 -14.80 -20.45 -1.16
CA ALA A 500 -15.87 -21.41 -1.43
C ALA A 500 -15.36 -22.77 -1.93
N PHE A 501 -14.29 -22.78 -2.72
CA PHE A 501 -13.93 -23.93 -3.55
C PHE A 501 -12.49 -24.41 -3.38
N SER A 502 -11.72 -23.84 -2.45
CA SER A 502 -10.37 -24.33 -2.14
C SER A 502 -10.44 -25.75 -1.57
N ILE A 503 -9.66 -26.66 -2.15
CA ILE A 503 -9.53 -28.04 -1.69
C ILE A 503 -8.11 -28.21 -1.15
N GLU A 504 -8.00 -28.61 0.12
CA GLU A 504 -6.73 -28.92 0.78
C GLU A 504 -6.58 -30.43 0.98
N LYS A 505 -5.38 -30.94 0.75
CA LYS A 505 -5.02 -32.33 1.03
C LYS A 505 -3.62 -32.42 1.61
N LEU A 506 -3.53 -32.90 2.85
CA LEU A 506 -2.29 -33.27 3.50
C LEU A 506 -2.17 -34.80 3.48
N VAL A 507 -1.08 -35.32 2.89
CA VAL A 507 -0.86 -36.76 2.75
C VAL A 507 0.59 -37.13 3.03
N ALA A 508 0.83 -38.35 3.46
CA ALA A 508 2.16 -38.95 3.52
C ALA A 508 2.23 -40.04 2.44
N ILE A 509 3.05 -39.85 1.40
CA ILE A 509 3.15 -40.77 0.25
C ILE A 509 4.59 -41.24 0.02
N ARG A 510 4.74 -42.41 -0.60
CA ARG A 510 6.06 -42.93 -1.02
C ARG A 510 6.42 -42.47 -2.42
N THR A 511 7.71 -42.47 -2.71
CA THR A 511 8.20 -42.33 -4.08
C THR A 511 7.58 -43.40 -4.98
N GLY A 512 7.03 -42.98 -6.11
CA GLY A 512 6.26 -43.80 -7.06
C GLY A 512 4.74 -43.74 -6.86
N GLU A 513 4.25 -43.35 -5.69
CA GLU A 513 2.81 -43.27 -5.40
C GLU A 513 2.17 -41.98 -5.95
N ALA A 514 0.89 -42.09 -6.26
CA ALA A 514 0.07 -40.97 -6.74
C ALA A 514 -1.10 -40.69 -5.80
N THR A 515 -1.49 -39.43 -5.73
CA THR A 515 -2.64 -38.94 -4.97
C THR A 515 -3.40 -37.91 -5.80
N GLU A 516 -4.63 -37.61 -5.41
CA GLU A 516 -5.48 -36.65 -6.11
C GLU A 516 -5.87 -35.48 -5.22
N VAL A 517 -5.87 -34.26 -5.78
CA VAL A 517 -6.32 -33.02 -5.13
C VAL A 517 -7.18 -32.21 -6.11
N GLY A 518 -8.49 -32.18 -5.87
CA GLY A 518 -9.44 -31.63 -6.84
C GLY A 518 -9.29 -32.30 -8.22
N PRO A 519 -9.11 -31.54 -9.31
CA PRO A 519 -8.95 -32.09 -10.66
C PRO A 519 -7.51 -32.56 -10.98
N TRP A 520 -6.60 -32.56 -10.01
CA TRP A 520 -5.19 -32.89 -10.24
C TRP A 520 -4.84 -34.27 -9.70
N GLN A 521 -4.15 -35.06 -10.52
CA GLN A 521 -3.38 -36.20 -10.07
C GLN A 521 -1.93 -35.78 -9.87
N VAL A 522 -1.36 -36.09 -8.70
CA VAL A 522 -0.01 -35.72 -8.28
C VAL A 522 0.73 -37.00 -7.91
N LYS A 523 1.81 -37.32 -8.63
CA LYS A 523 2.69 -38.44 -8.33
C LYS A 523 4.02 -37.93 -7.80
N LEU A 524 4.49 -38.48 -6.68
CA LEU A 524 5.85 -38.24 -6.20
C LEU A 524 6.80 -39.14 -6.99
N ASP A 525 7.63 -38.55 -7.85
CA ASP A 525 8.53 -39.29 -8.73
C ASP A 525 9.90 -39.55 -8.10
N ALA A 526 10.45 -38.55 -7.43
CA ALA A 526 11.73 -38.63 -6.73
C ALA A 526 11.83 -37.57 -5.62
N ILE A 527 12.74 -37.78 -4.67
CA ILE A 527 13.22 -36.77 -3.74
C ILE A 527 14.73 -36.75 -3.81
N GLU A 528 15.29 -35.60 -4.16
CA GLU A 528 16.70 -35.45 -4.50
C GLU A 528 17.32 -34.33 -3.65
N PRO A 529 18.54 -34.53 -3.12
CA PRO A 529 19.28 -33.44 -2.50
C PRO A 529 19.79 -32.48 -3.58
N VAL A 530 19.57 -31.19 -3.38
CA VAL A 530 20.01 -30.12 -4.30
C VAL A 530 20.84 -29.10 -3.52
N ALA A 531 21.93 -28.62 -4.13
CA ALA A 531 22.73 -27.53 -3.57
C ALA A 531 22.45 -26.23 -4.34
N GLY A 532 22.08 -25.18 -3.62
CA GLY A 532 21.94 -23.82 -4.13
C GLY A 532 23.16 -22.95 -3.81
N PRO A 533 23.10 -21.63 -4.10
CA PRO A 533 24.24 -20.72 -3.91
C PRO A 533 24.72 -20.61 -2.45
N ASN A 534 23.78 -20.61 -1.50
CA ASN A 534 24.04 -20.45 -0.06
C ASN A 534 23.08 -21.27 0.82
N TRP A 535 22.50 -22.33 0.25
CA TRP A 535 21.60 -23.26 0.91
C TRP A 535 21.73 -24.66 0.30
N THR A 536 21.32 -25.68 1.05
CA THR A 536 21.03 -27.02 0.53
C THR A 536 19.55 -27.29 0.64
N ALA A 537 19.00 -28.21 -0.14
CA ALA A 537 17.58 -28.52 -0.11
C ALA A 537 17.31 -30.00 -0.35
N LEU A 538 16.16 -30.45 0.14
CA LEU A 538 15.49 -31.62 -0.39
C LEU A 538 14.44 -31.13 -1.39
N GLU A 539 14.54 -31.58 -2.64
CA GLU A 539 13.62 -31.24 -3.71
C GLU A 539 12.73 -32.45 -4.02
N ALA A 540 11.42 -32.26 -3.99
CA ALA A 540 10.49 -33.29 -4.44
C ALA A 540 10.15 -33.08 -5.91
N ARG A 541 10.43 -34.07 -6.76
CA ARG A 541 9.99 -34.07 -8.16
C ARG A 541 8.57 -34.63 -8.23
N LEU A 542 7.60 -33.75 -8.43
CA LEU A 542 6.18 -34.09 -8.55
C LEU A 542 5.76 -34.11 -10.01
N LEU A 543 5.21 -35.23 -10.49
CA LEU A 543 4.57 -35.33 -11.80
C LEU A 543 3.07 -35.08 -11.64
N VAL A 544 2.60 -33.95 -12.16
CA VAL A 544 1.22 -33.50 -12.01
C VAL A 544 0.47 -33.55 -13.34
N ARG A 545 -0.80 -33.98 -13.30
CA ARG A 545 -1.68 -34.10 -14.45
C ARG A 545 -3.07 -33.56 -14.13
N TYR A 546 -3.60 -32.72 -15.01
CA TYR A 546 -4.95 -32.16 -14.87
C TYR A 546 -6.00 -33.01 -15.60
N GLY A 547 -6.91 -33.63 -14.86
CA GLY A 547 -7.86 -34.61 -15.38
C GLY A 547 -7.17 -35.79 -16.10
N ASP A 548 -7.93 -36.60 -16.82
CA ASP A 548 -7.40 -37.84 -17.40
C ASP A 548 -6.50 -37.62 -18.62
N LYS A 549 -6.81 -36.59 -19.42
CA LYS A 549 -6.14 -36.29 -20.70
C LYS A 549 -5.15 -35.12 -20.62
N GLY A 550 -4.87 -34.60 -19.43
CA GLY A 550 -3.94 -33.48 -19.25
C GLY A 550 -2.50 -33.87 -19.61
N ARG A 551 -1.72 -32.88 -20.05
CA ARG A 551 -0.26 -33.04 -20.16
C ARG A 551 0.33 -33.23 -18.77
N VAL A 552 1.26 -34.18 -18.63
CA VAL A 552 2.06 -34.33 -17.42
C VAL A 552 3.08 -33.19 -17.35
N LEU A 553 3.14 -32.53 -16.20
CA LEU A 553 4.06 -31.43 -15.90
C LEU A 553 4.87 -31.79 -14.65
N ALA A 554 6.10 -31.30 -14.55
CA ALA A 554 6.92 -31.47 -13.35
C ALA A 554 6.82 -30.22 -12.47
N LEU A 555 6.65 -30.41 -11.16
CA LEU A 555 6.79 -29.39 -10.13
C LEU A 555 7.86 -29.82 -9.13
N THR A 556 8.58 -28.85 -8.59
CA THR A 556 9.77 -29.08 -7.76
C THR A 556 9.73 -28.26 -6.48
N PRO A 557 8.77 -28.51 -5.55
CA PRO A 557 8.80 -27.87 -4.24
C PRO A 557 10.03 -28.32 -3.45
N GLN A 558 10.58 -27.41 -2.63
CA GLN A 558 11.83 -27.63 -1.89
C GLN A 558 11.66 -27.40 -0.39
N ALA A 559 12.37 -28.18 0.42
CA ALA A 559 12.65 -27.86 1.81
C ALA A 559 14.12 -27.42 1.91
N ARG A 560 14.36 -26.12 2.05
CA ARG A 560 15.70 -25.51 2.07
C ARG A 560 16.26 -25.43 3.48
N SER A 561 17.56 -25.64 3.61
CA SER A 561 18.36 -25.47 4.83
C SER A 561 19.48 -24.47 4.55
N PHE A 562 19.49 -23.38 5.32
CA PHE A 562 20.53 -22.35 5.31
C PHE A 562 21.44 -22.55 6.52
N TRP A 563 22.70 -22.12 6.40
CA TRP A 563 23.71 -22.21 7.48
C TRP A 563 24.13 -20.84 8.04
N ALA A 564 23.74 -19.73 7.42
CA ALA A 564 24.10 -18.38 7.85
C ALA A 564 23.00 -17.33 7.52
N PRO A 565 22.09 -17.04 8.48
CA PRO A 565 21.91 -17.74 9.75
C PRO A 565 21.32 -19.15 9.55
N PRO A 566 21.56 -20.11 10.48
CA PRO A 566 20.95 -21.43 10.41
C PRO A 566 19.43 -21.36 10.49
N GLN A 567 18.73 -21.74 9.41
CA GLN A 567 17.27 -21.76 9.37
C GLN A 567 16.79 -22.68 8.24
N GLN A 568 15.64 -23.34 8.46
CA GLN A 568 14.94 -24.08 7.41
C GLN A 568 13.77 -23.26 6.87
N THR A 569 13.58 -23.29 5.55
CA THR A 569 12.45 -22.66 4.86
C THR A 569 11.81 -23.66 3.91
N SER A 570 10.56 -23.38 3.53
CA SER A 570 9.83 -24.18 2.55
C SER A 570 9.58 -23.34 1.31
N GLU A 571 9.94 -23.86 0.15
CA GLU A 571 9.70 -23.22 -1.13
C GLU A 571 8.57 -23.96 -1.82
N SER A 572 7.42 -23.30 -1.94
CA SER A 572 6.28 -23.88 -2.61
C SER A 572 6.49 -23.91 -4.13
N ALA A 573 5.95 -24.93 -4.79
CA ALA A 573 5.84 -24.95 -6.24
C ALA A 573 4.39 -24.67 -6.65
N LEU A 574 4.24 -23.66 -7.48
CA LEU A 574 2.96 -23.18 -7.99
C LEU A 574 2.79 -23.52 -9.46
N LEU A 575 1.62 -24.07 -9.81
CA LEU A 575 1.22 -24.26 -11.20
C LEU A 575 -0.07 -23.50 -11.49
N THR A 576 0.09 -22.40 -12.21
CA THR A 576 -1.03 -21.51 -12.58
C THR A 576 -1.73 -21.98 -13.84
N ARG A 577 -3.06 -22.05 -13.79
CA ARG A 577 -3.95 -22.17 -14.96
C ARG A 577 -4.96 -21.04 -14.97
N TRP A 578 -5.73 -20.95 -16.07
CA TRP A 578 -6.77 -19.93 -16.22
C TRP A 578 -7.88 -20.03 -15.15
N ASN A 579 -8.14 -21.22 -14.60
CA ASN A 579 -9.21 -21.47 -13.63
C ASN A 579 -8.73 -21.65 -12.19
N GLY A 580 -7.46 -21.43 -11.89
CA GLY A 580 -6.94 -21.58 -10.53
C GLY A 580 -5.47 -21.94 -10.49
N GLN A 581 -5.01 -22.26 -9.29
CA GLN A 581 -3.61 -22.56 -9.02
C GLN A 581 -3.49 -23.85 -8.22
N LEU A 582 -2.63 -24.76 -8.67
CA LEU A 582 -2.17 -25.89 -7.87
C LEU A 582 -0.97 -25.44 -7.05
N TYR A 583 -1.05 -25.62 -5.74
CA TYR A 583 -0.04 -25.25 -4.77
C TYR A 583 0.50 -26.53 -4.14
N THR A 584 1.81 -26.69 -4.12
CA THR A 584 2.46 -27.89 -3.57
C THR A 584 3.60 -27.51 -2.65
N VAL A 585 3.66 -28.14 -1.48
CA VAL A 585 4.74 -27.98 -0.50
C VAL A 585 5.21 -29.34 -0.04
N LEU A 586 6.53 -29.50 0.01
CA LEU A 586 7.20 -30.64 0.61
C LEU A 586 7.32 -30.38 2.12
N GLY A 587 6.75 -31.27 2.92
CA GLY A 587 6.97 -31.33 4.36
C GLY A 587 8.14 -32.26 4.71
N GLY A 588 8.22 -32.65 5.99
CA GLY A 588 9.26 -33.56 6.46
C GLY A 588 9.06 -35.01 6.02
N GLU A 589 10.12 -35.81 6.18
CA GLU A 589 10.00 -37.25 6.14
C GLU A 589 9.13 -37.74 7.32
N ALA A 590 8.13 -38.56 7.03
CA ALA A 590 7.31 -39.25 8.00
C ALA A 590 7.87 -40.67 8.23
N ASP A 591 7.09 -41.56 8.86
CA ASP A 591 7.58 -42.91 9.14
C ASP A 591 7.78 -43.77 7.88
N ARG A 592 8.89 -44.52 7.86
CA ARG A 592 9.20 -45.62 6.92
C ARG A 592 9.26 -45.19 5.45
N GLY A 593 10.01 -44.13 5.15
CA GLY A 593 10.27 -43.65 3.78
C GLY A 593 9.08 -42.98 3.09
N ARG A 594 8.11 -42.48 3.87
CA ARG A 594 6.99 -41.67 3.37
C ARG A 594 7.29 -40.21 3.57
N TRP A 595 6.84 -39.37 2.65
CA TRP A 595 7.06 -37.92 2.69
C TRP A 595 5.75 -37.18 2.81
N GLN A 596 5.71 -36.20 3.71
CA GLN A 596 4.54 -35.36 3.85
C GLN A 596 4.47 -34.39 2.66
N LEU A 597 3.33 -34.39 1.97
CA LEU A 597 3.01 -33.42 0.95
C LEU A 597 1.74 -32.68 1.35
N ARG A 598 1.81 -31.35 1.27
CA ARG A 598 0.64 -30.48 1.43
C ARG A 598 0.28 -29.91 0.08
N LEU A 599 -0.93 -30.23 -0.38
CA LEU A 599 -1.41 -29.94 -1.71
C LEU A 599 -2.70 -29.12 -1.61
N TRP A 600 -2.81 -28.07 -2.43
CA TRP A 600 -4.05 -27.32 -2.56
C TRP A 600 -4.40 -27.08 -4.01
N TRP A 601 -5.68 -27.24 -4.31
CA TRP A 601 -6.28 -26.70 -5.53
C TRP A 601 -7.11 -25.48 -5.17
N LYS A 602 -6.76 -24.31 -5.72
CA LYS A 602 -7.41 -23.03 -5.41
C LYS A 602 -8.03 -22.43 -6.67
N PRO A 603 -9.32 -22.70 -6.94
CA PRO A 603 -10.03 -22.14 -8.08
C PRO A 603 -10.03 -20.62 -8.09
N PHE A 604 -9.68 -20.03 -9.22
CA PHE A 604 -9.73 -18.58 -9.48
C PHE A 604 -9.02 -17.66 -8.48
N VAL A 605 -8.13 -18.18 -7.62
CA VAL A 605 -7.38 -17.38 -6.63
C VAL A 605 -6.57 -16.26 -7.28
N THR A 606 -6.09 -16.47 -8.52
CA THR A 606 -5.34 -15.47 -9.28
C THR A 606 -6.12 -14.19 -9.58
N LEU A 607 -7.46 -14.24 -9.54
CA LEU A 607 -8.30 -13.06 -9.72
C LEU A 607 -8.11 -12.03 -8.60
N ILE A 608 -7.70 -12.46 -7.39
CA ILE A 608 -7.39 -11.56 -6.28
C ILE A 608 -6.35 -10.53 -6.71
N TRP A 609 -5.22 -11.00 -7.25
CA TRP A 609 -4.11 -10.15 -7.66
C TRP A 609 -4.34 -9.49 -9.02
N LEU A 610 -5.03 -10.16 -9.95
CA LEU A 610 -5.45 -9.52 -11.20
C LEU A 610 -6.31 -8.29 -10.92
N GLY A 611 -7.29 -8.39 -10.00
CA GLY A 611 -8.11 -7.25 -9.60
C GLY A 611 -7.30 -6.17 -8.91
N GLY A 612 -6.32 -6.51 -8.06
CA GLY A 612 -5.35 -5.58 -7.47
C GLY A 612 -4.57 -4.79 -8.52
N LEU A 613 -4.06 -5.47 -9.55
CA LEU A 613 -3.38 -4.83 -10.69
C LEU A 613 -4.33 -3.93 -11.50
N MET A 614 -5.59 -4.33 -11.69
CA MET A 614 -6.61 -3.50 -12.34
C MET A 614 -6.93 -2.22 -11.54
N ILE A 615 -6.98 -2.31 -10.20
CA ILE A 615 -7.15 -1.17 -9.29
C ILE A 615 -6.00 -0.18 -9.48
N ALA A 616 -4.76 -0.66 -9.43
CA ALA A 616 -3.56 0.16 -9.65
C ALA A 616 -3.54 0.78 -11.06
N LEU A 617 -3.85 0.01 -12.10
CA LEU A 617 -3.96 0.48 -13.48
C LEU A 617 -5.04 1.57 -13.62
N GLY A 618 -6.20 1.38 -12.98
CA GLY A 618 -7.27 2.36 -12.97
C GLY A 618 -6.82 3.69 -12.34
N GLY A 619 -6.09 3.63 -11.22
CA GLY A 619 -5.44 4.78 -10.61
C GLY A 619 -4.46 5.47 -11.58
N LEU A 620 -3.60 4.70 -12.25
CA LEU A 620 -2.61 5.22 -13.20
C LEU A 620 -3.26 5.92 -14.39
N LEU A 621 -4.30 5.33 -14.98
CA LEU A 621 -5.07 5.96 -16.07
C LEU A 621 -5.70 7.29 -15.61
N ALA A 622 -6.22 7.33 -14.38
CA ALA A 622 -6.76 8.56 -13.82
C ALA A 622 -5.69 9.62 -13.56
N LEU A 623 -4.52 9.23 -13.08
CA LEU A 623 -3.38 10.13 -12.86
C LEU A 623 -2.89 10.74 -14.18
N ILE A 624 -2.56 9.89 -15.17
CA ILE A 624 -2.09 10.32 -16.50
C ILE A 624 -3.12 11.24 -17.15
N GLY A 625 -4.40 10.84 -17.13
CA GLY A 625 -5.48 11.61 -17.71
C GLY A 625 -5.62 13.02 -17.14
N ARG A 626 -5.43 13.17 -15.82
CA ARG A 626 -5.52 14.46 -15.13
C ARG A 626 -4.28 15.31 -15.37
N VAL A 627 -3.09 14.75 -15.18
CA VAL A 627 -1.82 15.46 -15.41
C VAL A 627 -1.73 15.95 -16.85
N ALA A 628 -2.09 15.12 -17.84
CA ALA A 628 -2.12 15.53 -19.24
C ALA A 628 -3.15 16.65 -19.51
N ALA A 629 -4.30 16.63 -18.83
CA ALA A 629 -5.29 17.71 -18.95
C ALA A 629 -4.78 19.02 -18.32
N ASP A 630 -4.07 18.93 -17.19
CA ASP A 630 -3.50 20.09 -16.50
C ASP A 630 -2.38 20.72 -17.33
N ILE A 631 -1.45 19.92 -17.87
CA ILE A 631 -0.39 20.40 -18.77
C ILE A 631 -0.98 21.11 -19.98
N ARG A 632 -2.01 20.51 -20.62
CA ARG A 632 -2.70 21.15 -21.75
C ARG A 632 -3.32 22.50 -21.38
N ARG A 633 -3.87 22.64 -20.18
CA ARG A 633 -4.44 23.92 -19.71
C ARG A 633 -3.36 24.97 -19.48
N ILE A 634 -2.23 24.60 -18.89
CA ILE A 634 -1.08 25.49 -18.68
C ILE A 634 -0.57 26.02 -20.03
N VAL A 635 -0.24 25.10 -20.95
CA VAL A 635 0.23 25.47 -22.30
C VAL A 635 -0.78 26.34 -23.06
N ALA A 636 -2.07 26.09 -22.90
CA ALA A 636 -3.10 26.92 -23.51
C ALA A 636 -3.14 28.33 -22.91
N ARG A 637 -2.96 28.48 -21.59
CA ARG A 637 -2.91 29.76 -20.91
C ARG A 637 -1.70 30.58 -21.35
N ASP A 638 -0.52 29.96 -21.38
CA ASP A 638 0.73 30.61 -21.81
C ASP A 638 0.63 31.10 -23.25
N LYS A 639 0.02 30.29 -24.14
CA LYS A 639 -0.24 30.70 -25.54
C LYS A 639 -1.21 31.88 -25.63
N ILE A 640 -2.21 31.96 -24.75
CA ILE A 640 -3.16 33.07 -24.71
C ILE A 640 -2.47 34.34 -24.20
N GLU A 641 -1.67 34.24 -23.14
CA GLU A 641 -0.86 35.34 -22.58
C GLU A 641 0.12 35.87 -23.64
N TYR A 642 0.91 35.00 -24.27
CA TYR A 642 1.81 35.36 -25.37
C TYR A 642 1.09 36.07 -26.53
N ARG A 643 -0.10 35.61 -26.92
CA ARG A 643 -0.91 36.28 -27.96
C ARG A 643 -1.42 37.65 -27.52
N ARG A 644 -1.78 37.82 -26.24
CA ARG A 644 -2.24 39.10 -25.69
C ARG A 644 -1.12 40.13 -25.61
N GLU A 645 0.07 39.71 -25.22
CA GLU A 645 1.28 40.54 -25.25
C GLU A 645 1.57 41.02 -26.67
N ARG A 646 1.54 40.10 -27.64
CA ARG A 646 1.81 40.41 -29.04
C ARG A 646 0.74 41.29 -29.72
N GLN A 647 -0.48 41.32 -29.18
CA GLN A 647 -1.57 42.19 -29.64
C GLN A 647 -1.64 43.55 -28.94
N GLY A 648 -0.66 43.90 -28.09
CA GLY A 648 -0.63 45.19 -27.37
C GLY A 648 -1.77 45.36 -26.36
N ARG A 649 -2.38 44.26 -25.89
CA ARG A 649 -3.50 44.27 -24.94
C ARG A 649 -3.09 44.01 -23.50
N ALA A 650 -1.79 43.95 -23.21
CA ALA A 650 -1.27 43.84 -21.85
C ALA A 650 -1.38 45.20 -21.15
N GLY A 651 -2.28 45.34 -20.16
CA GLY A 651 -2.31 46.51 -19.29
C GLY A 651 -3.66 47.12 -18.92
N ARG A 652 -4.81 46.49 -19.22
CA ARG A 652 -6.09 46.95 -18.63
C ARG A 652 -6.49 45.95 -17.54
N TYR A 653 -6.63 46.46 -16.31
CA TYR A 653 -6.97 45.76 -15.06
C TYR A 653 -5.79 45.10 -14.34
N SER A 654 -4.94 45.95 -13.73
CA SER A 654 -4.25 45.62 -12.48
C SER A 654 -5.22 45.73 -11.31
#